data_AF-A0A2V7UN11-F1
#
_entry.id   AF-A0A2V7UN11-F1
#
_cell.length_a   1.000
_cell.length_b   1.000
_cell.length_c   1.000
_cell.angle_alpha   90.00
_cell.angle_beta   90.00
_cell.angle_gamma   90.00
#
_symmetry.space_group_name_H-M   'P 1'
#
loop_
_entity.id
_entity.type
_entity.pdbx_description
1 polymer ?
#
loop_
_entity_poly.entity_id
_entity_poly.type
_entity_poly.pdbx_seq_one_letter_code
_entity_poly.pdbx_strand_id
1 'polypeptide(L)'
;MARALRDCGSTSHRRPSPCPWIWQWMSWEICTSATARRDAWWCWTRPGSGSWPPWWVTRLKGDSPSPSVSKWIGRDDSMSMIGRPMPSCDSTRNAAPRGRRLPGAGAALALLLLFLTGAQVLWAQEEEEDLTAGLASIEQHLRRGKDLFAGLKFPEAIAELDQVVQVYEGGKLQDAGESALKTVAEALDLRARAHFNQGDKERARADFAKLLRVKIDYEIDSKLVSPKVIDLFNQVRKENVGTLTLTTDPPGAKVRLNDELVSRTPLVGRPMLQGTYKLKLSLEGFQDHQEDLILNPRTELKREIRLTPNKRILRFVTQPAGVNVLLDGKLAGTTFGTLSPELQSTLKDSGLDPLKASEPLLVPNVEAKQHQVRFEKECFQPQDRIIQVTLDLEQNSPQTFQPVLLKQEMGMIRVTSHPSGADVFVDGKPQGTTPLQQTAVCAGEREVRLVKKGQGIWFARTRIQPDVVNVLDATLRPTLLYLGTFLLDEWGRLNWSDQDKLLQDGLAGLRSVNQVRSDDALKAFRDSLETELQQPLEAEKLRKGSGLPPARVLEALNKSQADLLLAGISVVEQGGKGSQTLYLYSSEQPEPDRVKLDLAKGSEVSTFLTRFDQPPALTRPWVGAAITDTQLGDGPLVVQVVKSGPAAAAGLRTGDQVVSVNGKPVTQARALSVATAGWKENDRLTFSVRRDAATQNLSLTVASTPVLLPLYAPDRLYNKALCDYRQVSRGADGPLERSFALLNLGLAFMHFRAYDKALSEAFNDLNLPVGAGISRGTIRYYQGLCYLKKDLVPEARAAFQEAAASPEATLDSNDGPPVAPRAKNLLQ
;
A
#
# COMPACT_ATOMS: atom_id res chain seq x y z
N MET A 1 -6.92 45.57 -81.03
CA MET A 1 -5.53 46.00 -81.32
C MET A 1 -4.63 45.17 -80.43
N ALA A 2 -4.16 44.01 -80.89
CA ALA A 2 -2.94 43.78 -81.70
C ALA A 2 -1.70 43.68 -80.77
N ARG A 3 -0.81 42.68 -80.77
CA ARG A 3 -0.43 41.53 -81.63
C ARG A 3 0.36 40.57 -80.68
N ALA A 4 0.16 39.23 -80.67
CA ALA A 4 0.73 38.20 -81.57
C ALA A 4 2.28 38.09 -81.44
N LEU A 5 2.97 36.95 -81.23
CA LEU A 5 2.73 35.49 -81.37
C LEU A 5 3.82 34.74 -80.55
N ARG A 6 3.44 33.76 -79.70
CA ARG A 6 3.45 32.27 -79.87
C ARG A 6 4.83 31.60 -79.98
N ASP A 7 5.10 30.73 -79.02
CA ASP A 7 5.07 29.28 -79.25
C ASP A 7 4.54 28.54 -78.00
N CYS A 8 3.59 27.61 -78.21
CA CYS A 8 2.89 26.80 -77.21
C CYS A 8 3.53 25.40 -77.14
N GLY A 9 3.45 24.61 -76.06
CA GLY A 9 2.69 24.77 -74.82
C GLY A 9 3.04 23.67 -73.82
N SER A 10 3.00 24.06 -72.53
CA SER A 10 2.19 23.44 -71.47
C SER A 10 2.31 21.91 -71.25
N THR A 11 2.67 21.41 -70.08
CA THR A 11 2.11 21.76 -68.77
C THR A 11 3.12 21.48 -67.65
N SER A 12 3.16 22.44 -66.73
CA SER A 12 4.02 22.57 -65.55
C SER A 12 3.76 21.47 -64.52
N HIS A 13 4.76 20.83 -63.89
CA HIS A 13 5.80 21.40 -63.00
C HIS A 13 5.23 21.96 -61.70
N ARG A 14 5.83 21.76 -60.53
CA ARG A 14 7.00 20.98 -60.09
C ARG A 14 7.02 21.11 -58.56
N ARG A 15 7.30 20.01 -57.86
CA ARG A 15 8.03 19.96 -56.57
C ARG A 15 9.50 20.41 -56.81
N PRO A 16 10.49 20.33 -55.88
CA PRO A 16 10.49 19.87 -54.47
C PRO A 16 11.38 20.66 -53.47
N SER A 17 11.11 20.45 -52.16
CA SER A 17 12.04 20.11 -51.04
C SER A 17 13.23 21.04 -50.66
N PRO A 18 13.91 20.80 -49.51
CA PRO A 18 13.42 20.74 -48.11
C PRO A 18 14.37 21.48 -47.12
N CYS A 19 13.95 21.61 -45.83
CA CYS A 19 14.75 21.75 -44.56
C CYS A 19 13.98 22.63 -43.52
N PRO A 20 14.31 22.61 -42.22
CA PRO A 20 14.19 21.49 -41.27
C PRO A 20 13.48 21.87 -39.93
N TRP A 21 13.05 20.84 -39.18
CA TRP A 21 12.98 20.68 -37.71
C TRP A 21 12.55 21.84 -36.80
N ILE A 22 11.46 21.66 -36.01
CA ILE A 22 11.36 21.82 -34.54
C ILE A 22 9.90 21.66 -34.05
N TRP A 23 9.75 20.77 -33.06
CA TRP A 23 8.85 20.66 -31.89
C TRP A 23 7.42 21.25 -31.79
N GLN A 24 6.65 20.49 -31.00
CA GLN A 24 5.51 20.85 -30.13
C GLN A 24 4.09 20.74 -30.70
N TRP A 25 3.39 19.70 -30.24
CA TRP A 25 1.94 19.61 -30.19
C TRP A 25 1.52 19.58 -28.73
N MET A 26 0.80 20.61 -28.28
CA MET A 26 -0.23 20.46 -27.26
C MET A 26 -1.41 21.39 -27.61
N SER A 27 -2.58 20.77 -27.65
CA SER A 27 -3.91 21.28 -27.33
C SER A 27 -4.40 22.57 -28.01
N TRP A 28 -5.36 22.41 -28.92
CA TRP A 28 -6.40 23.40 -29.18
C TRP A 28 -7.65 23.03 -28.36
N GLU A 29 -7.98 23.86 -27.38
CA GLU A 29 -9.37 24.08 -26.94
C GLU A 29 -9.86 25.40 -27.52
N ILE A 30 -11.10 25.40 -28.00
CA ILE A 30 -11.81 26.54 -28.58
C ILE A 30 -12.52 27.33 -27.46
N CYS A 31 -12.44 28.66 -27.57
CA CYS A 31 -12.93 29.67 -26.64
C CYS A 31 -14.47 29.79 -26.49
N THR A 32 -14.89 30.25 -25.31
CA THR A 32 -15.77 31.42 -25.03
C THR A 32 -15.65 31.71 -23.51
N SER A 33 -15.52 32.91 -22.92
CA SER A 33 -15.48 34.31 -23.36
C SER A 33 -15.03 35.18 -22.16
N ALA A 34 -14.24 36.22 -22.45
CA ALA A 34 -14.19 37.55 -21.81
C ALA A 34 -13.98 37.71 -20.27
N THR A 35 -12.80 38.19 -19.85
CA THR A 35 -12.54 39.62 -19.57
C THR A 35 -11.08 39.85 -19.14
N ALA A 36 -10.59 41.04 -19.49
CA ALA A 36 -9.19 41.43 -19.63
C ALA A 36 -8.48 41.86 -18.34
N ARG A 37 -7.16 41.57 -18.26
CA ARG A 37 -6.02 42.53 -18.18
C ARG A 37 -4.77 41.80 -17.65
N ARG A 38 -3.74 41.63 -18.50
CA ARG A 38 -2.50 42.46 -18.60
C ARG A 38 -1.61 42.34 -17.36
N ASP A 39 -0.51 41.61 -17.49
CA ASP A 39 0.86 42.11 -17.76
C ASP A 39 1.54 42.48 -16.45
N ALA A 40 2.81 42.21 -16.16
CA ALA A 40 3.87 41.44 -16.77
C ALA A 40 4.96 41.36 -15.68
N TRP A 41 5.82 40.35 -15.79
CA TRP A 41 7.06 40.28 -15.05
C TRP A 41 7.93 41.52 -15.24
N TRP A 42 8.58 41.98 -14.17
CA TRP A 42 9.76 42.82 -14.22
C TRP A 42 10.79 42.28 -13.22
N CYS A 43 11.90 41.75 -13.73
CA CYS A 43 13.19 41.93 -13.11
C CYS A 43 13.73 43.27 -13.60
N TRP A 44 14.33 44.09 -12.75
CA TRP A 44 15.60 44.77 -13.09
C TRP A 44 16.38 45.08 -11.80
N THR A 45 17.69 45.06 -12.00
CA THR A 45 18.83 45.31 -11.13
C THR A 45 18.72 46.55 -10.21
N ARG A 46 19.41 46.47 -9.06
CA ARG A 46 19.75 47.56 -8.12
C ARG A 46 20.91 48.43 -8.64
N PRO A 47 21.31 49.52 -7.94
CA PRO A 47 20.59 50.38 -6.97
C PRO A 47 20.83 51.88 -7.20
N GLY A 48 20.07 52.76 -6.52
CA GLY A 48 20.52 54.15 -6.35
C GLY A 48 19.50 55.14 -5.82
N SER A 49 19.68 55.48 -4.54
CA SER A 49 19.43 56.79 -3.90
C SER A 49 18.04 57.46 -3.97
N GLY A 50 17.51 57.76 -2.78
CA GLY A 50 17.18 59.15 -2.46
C GLY A 50 15.70 59.51 -2.24
N SER A 51 15.40 59.74 -0.95
CA SER A 51 14.49 60.78 -0.43
C SER A 51 13.00 60.77 -0.78
N TRP A 52 12.21 60.35 0.21
CA TRP A 52 10.91 60.94 0.61
C TRP A 52 11.13 62.30 1.30
N PRO A 53 10.13 63.10 1.78
CA PRO A 53 8.64 62.98 1.83
C PRO A 53 8.00 64.36 1.38
N PRO A 54 6.90 64.93 1.94
CA PRO A 54 5.74 64.46 2.74
C PRO A 54 4.35 64.89 2.15
N TRP A 55 3.29 64.09 2.31
CA TRP A 55 2.17 64.19 3.29
C TRP A 55 1.35 65.50 3.30
N TRP A 56 0.04 65.37 3.03
CA TRP A 56 -1.13 65.87 3.81
C TRP A 56 -2.40 65.87 2.92
N VAL A 57 -3.66 65.74 3.38
CA VAL A 57 -4.34 65.07 4.50
C VAL A 57 -5.84 65.46 4.41
N THR A 58 -6.75 64.48 4.49
CA THR A 58 -8.17 64.52 4.98
C THR A 58 -9.25 65.29 4.18
N ARG A 59 -10.58 65.05 4.27
CA ARG A 59 -11.47 64.47 5.32
C ARG A 59 -12.88 64.20 4.68
N LEU A 60 -13.69 63.17 4.98
CA LEU A 60 -14.70 62.93 6.07
C LEU A 60 -15.50 61.66 5.66
N LYS A 61 -15.99 60.70 6.50
CA LYS A 61 -16.80 60.74 7.75
C LYS A 61 -16.72 59.38 8.50
N GLY A 62 -16.79 59.40 9.84
CA GLY A 62 -16.79 58.25 10.80
C GLY A 62 -18.14 57.48 10.89
N ASP A 63 -18.28 56.37 11.63
CA ASP A 63 -17.93 56.18 13.05
C ASP A 63 -17.40 54.77 13.45
N SER A 64 -16.64 54.78 14.56
CA SER A 64 -15.95 53.74 15.36
C SER A 64 -16.92 52.93 16.28
N PRO A 65 -16.51 51.94 17.13
CA PRO A 65 -15.15 51.59 17.60
C PRO A 65 -14.76 50.10 17.69
N SER A 66 -13.44 49.87 17.67
CA SER A 66 -12.73 48.69 18.22
C SER A 66 -12.39 48.93 19.70
N PRO A 67 -12.08 47.90 20.51
CA PRO A 67 -10.66 47.49 20.70
C PRO A 67 -10.53 45.97 20.97
N SER A 68 -9.39 45.28 21.04
CA SER A 68 -7.97 45.47 20.74
C SER A 68 -7.30 44.09 21.00
N VAL A 69 -6.40 43.62 20.13
CA VAL A 69 -4.93 43.51 20.34
C VAL A 69 -4.54 42.26 21.15
N SER A 70 -3.65 41.36 20.73
CA SER A 70 -2.29 41.46 20.13
C SER A 70 -1.92 40.04 19.64
N LYS A 71 -1.28 39.71 18.51
CA LYS A 71 -0.20 40.26 17.67
C LYS A 71 1.14 40.46 18.38
N TRP A 72 2.14 39.66 18.00
CA TRP A 72 3.55 39.94 17.62
C TRP A 72 4.12 38.58 17.14
N ILE A 73 4.40 38.26 15.86
CA ILE A 73 5.32 38.82 14.83
C ILE A 73 6.76 38.94 15.37
N GLY A 74 7.81 38.37 14.78
CA GLY A 74 7.97 37.56 13.57
C GLY A 74 9.46 37.45 13.17
N ARG A 75 9.71 36.81 11.99
CA ARG A 75 10.89 36.89 11.09
C ARG A 75 12.24 36.39 11.63
N ASP A 76 13.17 35.84 10.84
CA ASP A 76 13.28 35.49 9.41
C ASP A 76 14.48 34.53 9.24
N ASP A 77 14.48 33.84 8.10
CA ASP A 77 15.63 33.41 7.27
C ASP A 77 16.54 32.21 7.63
N SER A 78 16.41 31.21 6.74
CA SER A 78 17.47 30.47 6.01
C SER A 78 18.53 29.66 6.77
N MET A 79 18.55 28.34 6.56
CA MET A 79 19.64 27.61 5.87
C MET A 79 19.40 26.08 5.93
N SER A 80 19.88 25.42 4.88
CA SER A 80 19.99 23.98 4.64
C SER A 80 20.30 23.09 5.85
N MET A 81 19.72 21.88 5.92
CA MET A 81 20.43 20.58 5.91
C MET A 81 19.47 19.39 6.14
N ILE A 82 19.58 18.43 5.21
CA ILE A 82 19.52 16.97 5.32
C ILE A 82 19.28 16.40 6.73
N GLY A 83 18.23 15.58 6.88
CA GLY A 83 18.02 14.71 8.05
C GLY A 83 17.20 13.45 7.69
N ARG A 84 17.85 12.28 7.77
CA ARG A 84 17.24 10.95 7.63
C ARG A 84 16.47 10.55 8.92
N PRO A 85 15.41 9.71 8.84
CA PRO A 85 14.65 9.28 10.00
C PRO A 85 15.27 8.06 10.71
N MET A 86 15.17 8.02 12.04
CA MET A 86 15.35 6.82 12.88
C MET A 86 13.97 6.22 13.23
N PRO A 87 13.82 4.89 13.30
CA PRO A 87 12.58 4.23 13.72
C PRO A 87 12.52 4.01 15.24
N SER A 88 11.33 4.23 15.80
CA SER A 88 10.92 3.91 17.16
C SER A 88 10.37 2.47 17.25
N CYS A 89 10.77 1.72 18.29
CA CYS A 89 10.18 0.42 18.63
C CYS A 89 9.04 0.56 19.65
N ASP A 90 8.01 -0.22 19.38
CA ASP A 90 6.73 -0.35 20.07
C ASP A 90 6.81 -0.98 21.47
N SER A 91 5.83 -0.59 22.29
CA SER A 91 5.47 -1.16 23.58
C SER A 91 4.26 -2.08 23.45
N THR A 92 4.28 -3.29 24.01
CA THR A 92 3.04 -4.02 24.36
C THR A 92 3.18 -4.81 25.67
N ARG A 93 2.11 -4.76 26.48
CA ARG A 93 1.89 -5.53 27.73
C ARG A 93 0.67 -6.46 27.55
N ASN A 94 0.83 -7.67 28.09
CA ASN A 94 -0.14 -8.58 28.76
C ASN A 94 -1.35 -9.20 28.01
N ALA A 95 -1.42 -10.54 28.01
CA ALA A 95 -2.34 -11.34 28.86
C ALA A 95 -2.17 -12.88 28.66
N ALA A 96 -2.28 -13.65 29.74
CA ALA A 96 -2.29 -15.14 29.79
C ALA A 96 -3.74 -15.71 29.76
N PRO A 97 -3.98 -17.05 29.63
CA PRO A 97 -4.07 -17.91 30.84
C PRO A 97 -3.76 -19.44 30.71
N ARG A 98 -3.43 -20.06 31.88
CA ARG A 98 -3.70 -21.43 32.45
C ARG A 98 -3.77 -22.68 31.52
N GLY A 99 -3.20 -23.87 31.77
CA GLY A 99 -2.42 -24.48 32.86
C GLY A 99 -2.60 -26.02 32.89
N ARG A 100 -1.60 -26.82 33.30
CA ARG A 100 -1.69 -28.07 34.13
C ARG A 100 -0.33 -28.81 34.24
N ARG A 101 -0.16 -29.50 35.38
CA ARG A 101 1.08 -29.97 36.05
C ARG A 101 1.49 -31.40 35.72
N LEU A 102 2.79 -31.73 35.89
CA LEU A 102 3.42 -32.83 36.71
C LEU A 102 4.91 -33.05 36.29
N PRO A 103 5.79 -33.78 37.04
CA PRO A 103 6.65 -33.23 38.09
C PRO A 103 8.17 -33.60 37.95
N GLY A 104 9.02 -33.09 38.85
CA GLY A 104 10.23 -33.81 39.28
C GLY A 104 11.57 -33.05 39.17
N ALA A 105 12.27 -33.04 40.31
CA ALA A 105 13.69 -32.72 40.53
C ALA A 105 14.14 -31.25 40.42
N GLY A 106 14.52 -30.66 41.56
CA GLY A 106 15.24 -29.38 41.59
C GLY A 106 15.08 -28.50 42.85
N ALA A 107 14.50 -28.98 43.95
CA ALA A 107 14.44 -28.24 45.21
C ALA A 107 15.75 -28.41 46.00
N ALA A 108 16.84 -27.81 45.51
CA ALA A 108 18.10 -27.65 46.26
C ALA A 108 18.93 -26.41 45.87
N LEU A 109 18.41 -25.49 45.04
CA LEU A 109 19.17 -24.31 44.59
C LEU A 109 18.51 -22.94 44.83
N ALA A 110 17.38 -22.87 45.55
CA ALA A 110 16.65 -21.61 45.76
C ALA A 110 16.65 -21.08 47.22
N LEU A 111 17.21 -21.84 48.17
CA LEU A 111 17.43 -21.38 49.55
C LEU A 111 18.88 -20.93 49.81
N LEU A 112 19.78 -21.09 48.84
CA LEU A 112 21.13 -20.52 48.89
C LEU A 112 21.22 -19.10 48.33
N LEU A 113 20.22 -18.65 47.55
CA LEU A 113 20.24 -17.34 46.88
C LEU A 113 19.47 -16.23 47.61
N LEU A 114 18.87 -16.52 48.76
CA LEU A 114 18.27 -15.54 49.67
C LEU A 114 19.09 -15.29 50.94
N PHE A 115 20.21 -15.98 51.11
CA PHE A 115 21.24 -15.65 52.10
C PHE A 115 22.49 -14.99 51.50
N LEU A 116 22.58 -14.89 50.16
CA LEU A 116 23.71 -14.24 49.48
C LEU A 116 23.46 -12.78 49.09
N THR A 117 22.20 -12.33 49.00
CA THR A 117 21.90 -10.92 48.66
C THR A 117 21.71 -10.02 49.87
N GLY A 118 21.46 -10.56 51.07
CA GLY A 118 21.48 -9.79 52.31
C GLY A 118 22.91 -9.44 52.76
N ALA A 119 23.87 -10.33 52.54
CA ALA A 119 25.27 -10.09 52.87
C ALA A 119 25.92 -9.07 51.93
N GLN A 120 25.65 -9.13 50.62
CA GLN A 120 26.28 -8.22 49.66
C GLN A 120 25.74 -6.77 49.70
N VAL A 121 24.49 -6.54 50.11
CA VAL A 121 23.95 -5.18 50.25
C VAL A 121 24.44 -4.51 51.55
N LEU A 122 24.65 -5.29 52.61
CA LEU A 122 25.31 -4.79 53.83
C LEU A 122 26.80 -4.50 53.60
N TRP A 123 27.51 -5.32 52.82
CA TRP A 123 28.95 -5.13 52.56
C TRP A 123 29.23 -3.98 51.57
N ALA A 124 28.34 -3.76 50.59
CA ALA A 124 28.47 -2.63 49.66
C ALA A 124 28.12 -1.28 50.33
N GLN A 125 27.16 -1.25 51.26
CA GLN A 125 26.90 -0.02 52.06
C GLN A 125 28.04 0.28 53.05
N GLU A 126 28.69 -0.74 53.61
CA GLU A 126 29.81 -0.58 54.53
C GLU A 126 31.09 -0.11 53.80
N GLU A 127 31.36 -0.58 52.57
CA GLU A 127 32.46 -0.07 51.72
C GLU A 127 32.22 1.36 51.22
N GLU A 128 30.97 1.74 50.88
CA GLU A 128 30.64 3.09 50.39
C GLU A 128 30.64 4.14 51.53
N GLU A 129 30.25 3.76 52.75
CA GLU A 129 30.44 4.57 53.98
C GLU A 129 31.92 4.70 54.39
N ASP A 130 32.74 3.65 54.24
CA ASP A 130 34.19 3.67 54.58
C ASP A 130 35.00 4.50 53.55
N LEU A 131 34.63 4.46 52.26
CA LEU A 131 35.21 5.32 51.21
C LEU A 131 34.86 6.80 51.39
N THR A 132 33.62 7.14 51.78
CA THR A 132 33.21 8.53 52.00
C THR A 132 33.78 9.12 53.30
N ALA A 133 33.86 8.33 54.37
CA ALA A 133 34.56 8.72 55.61
C ALA A 133 36.07 8.85 55.39
N GLY A 134 36.68 7.95 54.60
CA GLY A 134 38.08 8.00 54.19
C GLY A 134 38.41 9.23 53.33
N LEU A 135 37.54 9.61 52.39
CA LEU A 135 37.68 10.82 51.57
C LEU A 135 37.59 12.10 52.42
N ALA A 136 36.63 12.18 53.34
CA ALA A 136 36.51 13.31 54.26
C ALA A 136 37.73 13.45 55.19
N SER A 137 38.30 12.32 55.61
CA SER A 137 39.52 12.28 56.43
C SER A 137 40.74 12.80 55.64
N ILE A 138 40.98 12.35 54.41
CA ILE A 138 42.12 12.84 53.62
C ILE A 138 41.97 14.30 53.21
N GLU A 139 40.76 14.80 52.94
CA GLU A 139 40.53 16.22 52.66
C GLU A 139 40.82 17.08 53.90
N GLN A 140 40.46 16.60 55.08
CA GLN A 140 40.79 17.27 56.35
C GLN A 140 42.30 17.32 56.59
N HIS A 141 43.01 16.20 56.37
CA HIS A 141 44.47 16.15 56.47
C HIS A 141 45.15 17.06 55.44
N LEU A 142 44.68 17.09 54.19
CA LEU A 142 45.19 18.03 53.17
C LEU A 142 44.98 19.48 53.59
N ARG A 143 43.80 19.83 54.13
CA ARG A 143 43.50 21.19 54.60
C ARG A 143 44.43 21.61 55.75
N ARG A 144 44.60 20.76 56.76
CA ARG A 144 45.55 21.02 57.86
C ARG A 144 46.99 21.13 57.35
N GLY A 145 47.39 20.23 56.45
CA GLY A 145 48.69 20.26 55.79
C GLY A 145 48.93 21.57 55.04
N LYS A 146 47.93 22.08 54.31
CA LYS A 146 47.97 23.39 53.63
C LYS A 146 48.16 24.54 54.61
N ASP A 147 47.38 24.57 55.70
CA ASP A 147 47.46 25.64 56.70
C ASP A 147 48.83 25.66 57.41
N LEU A 148 49.35 24.48 57.77
CA LEU A 148 50.67 24.32 58.38
C LEU A 148 51.80 24.69 57.39
N PHE A 149 51.67 24.30 56.13
CA PHE A 149 52.61 24.64 55.07
C PHE A 149 52.67 26.15 54.85
N ALA A 150 51.51 26.83 54.79
CA ALA A 150 51.41 28.27 54.68
C ALA A 150 52.02 28.99 55.91
N GLY A 151 51.88 28.39 57.10
CA GLY A 151 52.52 28.84 58.33
C GLY A 151 54.02 28.51 58.45
N LEU A 152 54.67 27.98 57.39
CA LEU A 152 56.08 27.55 57.36
C LEU A 152 56.43 26.44 58.37
N LYS A 153 55.43 25.73 58.90
CA LYS A 153 55.58 24.59 59.82
C LYS A 153 55.75 23.30 59.03
N PHE A 154 56.90 23.19 58.34
CA PHE A 154 57.13 22.11 57.37
C PHE A 154 57.11 20.70 57.99
N PRO A 155 57.71 20.42 59.17
CA PRO A 155 57.67 19.07 59.75
C PRO A 155 56.25 18.59 60.05
N GLU A 156 55.43 19.47 60.61
CA GLU A 156 54.03 19.21 60.96
C GLU A 156 53.16 19.08 59.70
N ALA A 157 53.42 19.93 58.69
CA ALA A 157 52.75 19.83 57.39
C ALA A 157 53.07 18.49 56.72
N ILE A 158 54.33 18.04 56.74
CA ILE A 158 54.72 16.73 56.18
C ILE A 158 53.97 15.60 56.88
N ALA A 159 53.86 15.62 58.21
CA ALA A 159 53.18 14.58 58.97
C ALA A 159 51.68 14.47 58.60
N GLU A 160 50.99 15.60 58.44
CA GLU A 160 49.58 15.64 58.00
C GLU A 160 49.43 15.20 56.55
N LEU A 161 50.30 15.66 55.65
CA LEU A 161 50.27 15.27 54.23
C LEU A 161 50.65 13.80 54.02
N ASP A 162 51.47 13.22 54.89
CA ASP A 162 51.80 11.80 54.87
C ASP A 162 50.59 10.92 55.15
N GLN A 163 49.64 11.37 55.98
CA GLN A 163 48.38 10.64 56.15
C GLN A 163 47.60 10.51 54.83
N VAL A 164 47.58 11.56 54.01
CA VAL A 164 46.92 11.53 52.68
C VAL A 164 47.62 10.55 51.74
N VAL A 165 48.95 10.59 51.70
CA VAL A 165 49.74 9.75 50.78
C VAL A 165 49.73 8.28 51.21
N GLN A 166 49.78 7.98 52.51
CA GLN A 166 49.71 6.60 53.01
C GLN A 166 48.40 5.92 52.63
N VAL A 167 47.27 6.64 52.63
CA VAL A 167 45.99 6.08 52.19
C VAL A 167 46.01 5.74 50.70
N TYR A 168 46.67 6.56 49.86
CA TYR A 168 46.87 6.26 48.44
C TYR A 168 47.81 5.07 48.22
N GLU A 169 48.93 5.02 48.93
CA GLU A 169 49.91 3.94 48.82
C GLU A 169 49.40 2.60 49.36
N GLY A 170 48.48 2.63 50.33
CA GLY A 170 47.76 1.46 50.83
C GLY A 170 46.73 0.88 49.85
N GLY A 171 46.62 1.40 48.63
CA GLY A 171 45.73 0.91 47.57
C GLY A 171 44.28 1.40 47.67
N LYS A 172 43.88 2.00 48.80
CA LYS A 172 42.49 2.41 49.09
C LYS A 172 41.92 3.50 48.16
N LEU A 173 42.79 4.24 47.46
CA LEU A 173 42.40 5.36 46.59
C LEU A 173 42.84 5.18 45.13
N GLN A 174 43.37 4.01 44.73
CA GLN A 174 43.86 3.81 43.36
C GLN A 174 42.72 3.76 42.34
N ASP A 175 41.53 3.30 42.75
CA ASP A 175 40.31 3.28 41.94
C ASP A 175 39.35 4.45 42.26
N ALA A 176 39.79 5.40 43.10
CA ALA A 176 38.96 6.53 43.50
C ALA A 176 38.80 7.55 42.36
N GLY A 177 37.62 8.21 42.29
CA GLY A 177 37.30 9.16 41.23
C GLY A 177 38.26 10.35 41.13
N GLU A 178 38.20 11.08 40.01
CA GLU A 178 39.14 12.17 39.64
C GLU A 178 39.41 13.21 40.76
N SER A 179 38.40 13.48 41.60
CA SER A 179 38.53 14.38 42.76
C SER A 179 39.52 13.87 43.82
N ALA A 180 39.52 12.56 44.11
CA ALA A 180 40.40 11.96 45.10
C ALA A 180 41.86 11.96 44.62
N LEU A 181 42.10 11.61 43.35
CA LEU A 181 43.42 11.66 42.74
C LEU A 181 43.96 13.10 42.68
N LYS A 182 43.10 14.09 42.49
CA LYS A 182 43.48 15.52 42.60
C LYS A 182 43.94 15.88 44.02
N THR A 183 43.20 15.45 45.04
CA THR A 183 43.56 15.64 46.46
C THR A 183 44.93 15.02 46.78
N VAL A 184 45.17 13.80 46.31
CA VAL A 184 46.47 13.11 46.49
C VAL A 184 47.59 13.84 45.73
N ALA A 185 47.34 14.29 44.51
CA ALA A 185 48.31 15.04 43.72
C ALA A 185 48.70 16.37 44.41
N GLU A 186 47.73 17.11 44.93
CA GLU A 186 47.98 18.34 45.70
C GLU A 186 48.76 18.06 47.00
N ALA A 187 48.45 16.95 47.68
CA ALA A 187 49.17 16.55 48.88
C ALA A 187 50.65 16.21 48.59
N LEU A 188 50.91 15.46 47.52
CA LEU A 188 52.26 15.10 47.07
C LEU A 188 53.07 16.32 46.63
N ASP A 189 52.47 17.28 45.92
CA ASP A 189 53.12 18.55 45.57
C ASP A 189 53.53 19.35 46.82
N LEU A 190 52.59 19.55 47.76
CA LEU A 190 52.87 20.28 49.00
C LEU A 190 53.93 19.57 49.87
N ARG A 191 53.89 18.24 49.94
CA ARG A 191 54.84 17.46 50.73
C ARG A 191 56.23 17.49 50.10
N ALA A 192 56.31 17.37 48.77
CA ALA A 192 57.55 17.52 48.03
C ALA A 192 58.19 18.89 48.28
N ARG A 193 57.38 19.95 48.25
CA ARG A 193 57.82 21.33 48.54
C ARG A 193 58.26 21.50 49.99
N ALA A 194 57.59 20.84 50.93
CA ALA A 194 57.93 20.92 52.35
C ALA A 194 59.28 20.24 52.62
N HIS A 195 59.50 19.06 52.05
CA HIS A 195 60.80 18.37 52.07
C HIS A 195 61.90 19.20 51.42
N PHE A 196 61.62 19.83 50.28
CA PHE A 196 62.59 20.70 49.60
C PHE A 196 63.01 21.89 50.49
N ASN A 197 62.06 22.54 51.16
CA ASN A 197 62.33 23.68 52.05
C ASN A 197 63.11 23.29 53.31
N GLN A 198 63.01 22.03 53.74
CA GLN A 198 63.85 21.47 54.81
C GLN A 198 65.25 21.03 54.35
N GLY A 199 65.57 21.17 53.05
CA GLY A 199 66.83 20.74 52.46
C GLY A 199 66.88 19.26 52.05
N ASP A 200 65.78 18.51 52.24
CA ASP A 200 65.67 17.10 51.87
C ASP A 200 65.22 16.95 50.40
N LYS A 201 66.17 17.17 49.48
CA LYS A 201 65.91 17.10 48.04
C LYS A 201 65.55 15.69 47.57
N GLU A 202 66.07 14.65 48.21
CA GLU A 202 65.82 13.27 47.80
C GLU A 202 64.37 12.87 48.05
N ARG A 203 63.82 13.19 49.24
CA ARG A 203 62.38 12.95 49.50
C ARG A 203 61.49 13.82 48.63
N ALA A 204 61.88 15.06 48.37
CA ALA A 204 61.15 15.93 47.45
C ALA A 204 61.08 15.33 46.03
N ARG A 205 62.19 14.75 45.52
CA ARG A 205 62.20 14.04 44.22
C ARG A 205 61.29 12.82 44.22
N ALA A 206 61.33 12.02 45.29
CA ALA A 206 60.50 10.84 45.42
C ALA A 206 59.00 11.19 45.38
N ASP A 207 58.60 12.26 46.07
CA ASP A 207 57.21 12.74 46.06
C ASP A 207 56.79 13.30 44.70
N PHE A 208 57.66 14.04 44.02
CA PHE A 208 57.39 14.48 42.64
C PHE A 208 57.31 13.31 41.65
N ALA A 209 58.07 12.23 41.85
CA ALA A 209 57.95 11.04 41.01
C ALA A 209 56.62 10.30 41.25
N LYS A 210 56.17 10.22 42.51
CA LYS A 210 54.85 9.69 42.88
C LYS A 210 53.73 10.56 42.31
N LEU A 211 53.86 11.89 42.37
CA LEU A 211 52.91 12.85 41.81
C LEU A 211 52.64 12.58 40.33
N LEU A 212 53.69 12.34 39.55
CA LEU A 212 53.57 12.04 38.11
C LEU A 212 52.92 10.68 37.82
N ARG A 213 52.92 9.75 38.79
CA ARG A 213 52.17 8.48 38.70
C ARG A 213 50.68 8.67 38.96
N VAL A 214 50.32 9.60 39.86
CA VAL A 214 48.94 9.97 40.16
C VAL A 214 48.34 10.80 39.05
N LYS A 215 49.08 11.81 38.58
CA LYS A 215 48.62 12.78 37.58
C LYS A 215 49.79 13.26 36.72
N ILE A 216 49.97 12.60 35.57
CA ILE A 216 51.11 12.85 34.66
C ILE A 216 51.10 14.25 34.02
N ASP A 217 49.92 14.84 33.88
CA ASP A 217 49.67 16.19 33.34
C ASP A 217 49.67 17.28 34.44
N TYR A 218 50.03 16.96 35.69
CA TYR A 218 50.03 17.92 36.81
C TYR A 218 51.03 19.07 36.60
N GLU A 219 50.58 20.33 36.63
CA GLU A 219 51.44 21.50 36.51
C GLU A 219 51.61 22.22 37.85
N ILE A 220 52.84 22.65 38.16
CA ILE A 220 53.13 23.50 39.31
C ILE A 220 53.02 24.95 38.88
N ASP A 221 52.20 25.74 39.58
CA ASP A 221 52.03 27.17 39.28
C ASP A 221 53.34 27.93 39.49
N SER A 222 53.92 28.39 38.37
CA SER A 222 55.21 29.07 38.35
C SER A 222 55.19 30.44 39.02
N LYS A 223 54.02 31.01 39.32
CA LYS A 223 53.86 32.29 40.00
C LYS A 223 53.89 32.16 41.52
N LEU A 224 53.53 30.99 42.04
CA LEU A 224 53.35 30.75 43.48
C LEU A 224 54.47 29.90 44.09
N VAL A 225 55.33 29.32 43.25
CA VAL A 225 56.36 28.35 43.66
C VAL A 225 57.75 28.82 43.23
N SER A 226 58.75 28.57 44.08
CA SER A 226 60.15 28.95 43.83
C SER A 226 60.70 28.29 42.54
N PRO A 227 61.45 29.02 41.70
CA PRO A 227 62.10 28.46 40.51
C PRO A 227 62.90 27.19 40.78
N LYS A 228 63.60 27.11 41.93
CA LYS A 228 64.41 25.93 42.28
C LYS A 228 63.58 24.66 42.50
N VAL A 229 62.34 24.79 42.96
CA VAL A 229 61.40 23.67 43.13
C VAL A 229 60.85 23.25 41.78
N ILE A 230 60.51 24.22 40.94
CA ILE A 230 60.01 23.97 39.58
C ILE A 230 61.08 23.26 38.75
N ASP A 231 62.34 23.69 38.86
CA ASP A 231 63.48 23.03 38.21
C ASP A 231 63.63 21.58 38.68
N LEU A 232 63.46 21.33 39.99
CA LEU A 232 63.50 19.97 40.54
C LEU A 232 62.35 19.11 40.01
N PHE A 233 61.12 19.61 40.03
CA PHE A 233 59.96 18.90 39.49
C PHE A 233 60.11 18.61 37.99
N ASN A 234 60.55 19.60 37.22
CA ASN A 234 60.82 19.44 35.79
C ASN A 234 61.95 18.43 35.53
N GLN A 235 62.97 18.38 36.38
CA GLN A 235 64.02 17.38 36.30
C GLN A 235 63.46 15.97 36.57
N VAL A 236 62.64 15.79 37.61
CA VAL A 236 61.98 14.52 37.94
C VAL A 236 61.02 14.08 36.84
N ARG A 237 60.26 15.03 36.26
CA ARG A 237 59.38 14.80 35.11
C ARG A 237 60.16 14.29 33.91
N LYS A 238 61.27 14.96 33.57
CA LYS A 238 62.17 14.48 32.51
C LYS A 238 62.66 13.06 32.81
N GLU A 239 63.02 12.74 34.04
CA GLU A 239 63.54 11.43 34.45
C GLU A 239 62.53 10.29 34.47
N ASN A 240 61.22 10.56 34.43
CA ASN A 240 60.19 9.53 34.56
C ASN A 240 59.21 9.47 33.38
N VAL A 241 59.15 10.52 32.56
CA VAL A 241 58.18 10.64 31.46
C VAL A 241 58.90 10.56 30.11
N GLY A 242 58.40 9.69 29.24
CA GLY A 242 58.66 9.68 27.81
C GLY A 242 57.41 10.11 27.04
N THR A 243 57.51 10.23 25.73
CA THR A 243 56.35 10.51 24.87
C THR A 243 56.16 9.42 23.82
N LEU A 244 54.91 9.07 23.52
CA LEU A 244 54.55 8.10 22.48
C LEU A 244 53.91 8.83 21.29
N THR A 245 54.48 8.62 20.12
CA THR A 245 53.89 9.00 18.82
C THR A 245 53.65 7.75 18.01
N LEU A 246 52.40 7.50 17.63
CA LEU A 246 51.94 6.31 16.93
C LEU A 246 51.13 6.68 15.68
N THR A 247 51.61 6.27 14.51
CA THR A 247 50.90 6.41 13.24
C THR A 247 50.62 5.03 12.64
N THR A 248 49.53 4.92 11.87
CA THR A 248 49.26 3.72 11.08
C THR A 248 48.99 4.09 9.63
N ASP A 249 49.34 3.16 8.73
CA ASP A 249 48.93 3.16 7.33
C ASP A 249 47.97 1.97 7.11
N PRO A 250 46.66 2.20 6.89
CA PRO A 250 45.97 3.50 6.90
C PRO A 250 45.73 4.07 8.32
N PRO A 251 45.46 5.39 8.45
CA PRO A 251 45.19 6.04 9.74
C PRO A 251 43.82 5.67 10.32
N GLY A 252 43.57 6.00 11.60
CA GLY A 252 42.28 5.83 12.26
C GLY A 252 42.09 4.53 13.05
N ALA A 253 43.15 3.72 13.16
CA ALA A 253 43.16 2.49 13.94
C ALA A 253 42.92 2.79 15.43
N LYS A 254 42.10 1.98 16.11
CA LYS A 254 41.89 2.10 17.55
C LYS A 254 43.17 1.68 18.27
N VAL A 255 43.66 2.52 19.18
CA VAL A 255 44.88 2.30 19.96
C VAL A 255 44.49 1.86 21.36
N ARG A 256 44.91 0.66 21.74
CA ARG A 256 44.82 0.16 23.12
C ARG A 256 46.21 -0.04 23.72
N LEU A 257 46.41 0.41 24.96
CA LEU A 257 47.63 0.16 25.74
C LEU A 257 47.22 -0.56 27.01
N ASN A 258 47.77 -1.75 27.26
CA ASN A 258 47.38 -2.62 28.38
C ASN A 258 45.85 -2.84 28.43
N ASP A 259 45.26 -3.14 27.27
CA ASP A 259 43.81 -3.36 27.04
C ASP A 259 42.88 -2.14 27.22
N GLU A 260 43.38 -1.03 27.78
CA GLU A 260 42.65 0.24 27.89
C GLU A 260 42.57 0.96 26.54
N LEU A 261 41.39 1.50 26.18
CA LEU A 261 41.24 2.29 24.96
C LEU A 261 41.78 3.70 25.17
N VAL A 262 42.89 3.99 24.49
CA VAL A 262 43.66 5.22 24.68
C VAL A 262 43.23 6.31 23.71
N SER A 263 43.14 5.99 22.41
CA SER A 263 42.78 6.93 21.33
C SER A 263 42.59 6.18 19.99
N ARG A 264 42.67 6.91 18.88
CA ARG A 264 42.89 6.41 17.51
C ARG A 264 44.16 7.02 16.92
N THR A 265 44.77 6.36 15.94
CA THR A 265 45.92 6.91 15.20
C THR A 265 45.46 8.03 14.24
N PRO A 266 46.29 9.07 14.02
CA PRO A 266 47.60 9.30 14.62
C PRO A 266 47.49 9.76 16.09
N LEU A 267 48.33 9.18 16.95
CA LEU A 267 48.58 9.64 18.30
C LEU A 267 49.90 10.41 18.30
N VAL A 268 49.93 11.66 18.77
CA VAL A 268 51.11 12.52 18.65
C VAL A 268 51.58 12.95 20.04
N GLY A 269 52.81 12.62 20.38
CA GLY A 269 53.54 13.15 21.55
C GLY A 269 52.87 12.91 22.90
N ARG A 270 52.08 11.84 23.06
CA ARG A 270 51.35 11.58 24.31
C ARG A 270 52.33 11.30 25.45
N PRO A 271 52.35 12.09 26.53
CA PRO A 271 53.22 11.82 27.68
C PRO A 271 52.77 10.55 28.39
N MET A 272 53.74 9.70 28.72
CA MET A 272 53.51 8.43 29.38
C MET A 272 54.68 8.12 30.32
N LEU A 273 54.40 7.42 31.43
CA LEU A 273 55.45 6.99 32.34
C LEU A 273 56.37 5.99 31.65
N GLN A 274 57.64 5.99 32.04
CA GLN A 274 58.55 4.92 31.64
C GLN A 274 57.99 3.55 32.05
N GLY A 275 58.15 2.54 31.20
CA GLY A 275 57.60 1.21 31.44
C GLY A 275 57.36 0.41 30.17
N THR A 276 56.86 -0.81 30.34
CA THR A 276 56.45 -1.67 29.23
C THR A 276 54.93 -1.62 29.06
N TYR A 277 54.47 -1.43 27.83
CA TYR A 277 53.06 -1.34 27.46
C TYR A 277 52.71 -2.33 26.36
N LYS A 278 51.62 -3.08 26.54
CA LYS A 278 51.07 -3.93 25.47
C LYS A 278 50.26 -3.08 24.51
N LEU A 279 50.77 -2.84 23.31
CA LEU A 279 50.05 -2.16 22.24
C LEU A 279 49.15 -3.15 21.51
N LYS A 280 47.87 -2.77 21.34
CA LYS A 280 46.96 -3.42 20.41
C LYS A 280 46.33 -2.37 19.49
N LEU A 281 46.49 -2.59 18.18
CA LEU A 281 45.88 -1.80 17.12
C LEU A 281 44.83 -2.62 16.40
N SER A 282 43.63 -2.05 16.25
CA SER A 282 42.53 -2.68 15.52
C SER A 282 41.87 -1.70 14.56
N LEU A 283 41.71 -2.10 13.31
CA LEU A 283 40.97 -1.37 12.27
C LEU A 283 40.13 -2.35 11.45
N GLU A 284 38.88 -1.99 11.16
CA GLU A 284 37.97 -2.84 10.41
C GLU A 284 38.51 -3.12 8.99
N GLY A 285 38.50 -4.38 8.56
CA GLY A 285 39.08 -4.82 7.29
C GLY A 285 40.59 -5.09 7.33
N PHE A 286 41.21 -4.96 8.51
CA PHE A 286 42.62 -5.25 8.74
C PHE A 286 42.80 -6.28 9.87
N GLN A 287 43.94 -6.97 9.85
CA GLN A 287 44.37 -7.85 10.94
C GLN A 287 44.78 -7.02 12.16
N ASP A 288 44.34 -7.43 13.35
CA ASP A 288 44.80 -6.83 14.61
C ASP A 288 46.32 -6.92 14.71
N HIS A 289 46.97 -5.81 15.03
CA HIS A 289 48.41 -5.76 15.27
C HIS A 289 48.67 -5.63 16.77
N GLN A 290 49.63 -6.42 17.29
CA GLN A 290 50.00 -6.42 18.71
C GLN A 290 51.51 -6.47 18.88
N GLU A 291 52.02 -5.68 19.81
CA GLU A 291 53.44 -5.69 20.20
C GLU A 291 53.66 -5.07 21.60
N ASP A 292 54.80 -5.37 22.21
CA ASP A 292 55.23 -4.72 23.45
C ASP A 292 56.04 -3.45 23.12
N LEU A 293 55.66 -2.34 23.74
CA LEU A 293 56.37 -1.06 23.67
C LEU A 293 57.16 -0.83 24.95
N ILE A 294 58.44 -0.52 24.84
CA ILE A 294 59.27 -0.09 25.97
C ILE A 294 59.46 1.42 25.87
N LEU A 295 58.90 2.17 26.81
CA LEU A 295 59.04 3.62 26.86
C LEU A 295 60.15 4.01 27.85
N ASN A 296 61.15 4.71 27.35
CA ASN A 296 62.26 5.23 28.15
C ASN A 296 62.04 6.71 28.50
N PRO A 297 62.49 7.17 29.67
CA PRO A 297 62.34 8.56 30.08
C PRO A 297 63.16 9.50 29.18
N ARG A 298 62.75 10.76 29.06
CA ARG A 298 63.39 11.80 28.20
C ARG A 298 63.40 11.50 26.70
N THR A 299 62.79 10.40 26.25
CA THR A 299 62.77 10.00 24.84
C THR A 299 61.36 10.04 24.27
N GLU A 300 61.27 10.27 22.97
CA GLU A 300 60.05 10.07 22.19
C GLU A 300 60.15 8.73 21.46
N LEU A 301 59.25 7.80 21.78
CA LEU A 301 59.08 6.57 21.04
C LEU A 301 58.15 6.83 19.85
N LYS A 302 58.71 6.82 18.64
CA LYS A 302 57.96 6.93 17.39
C LYS A 302 57.74 5.55 16.79
N ARG A 303 56.48 5.20 16.53
CA ARG A 303 56.11 3.96 15.84
C ARG A 303 55.21 4.28 14.67
N GLU A 304 55.57 3.75 13.51
CA GLU A 304 54.78 3.81 12.28
C GLU A 304 54.49 2.37 11.85
N ILE A 305 53.20 2.01 11.81
CA ILE A 305 52.76 0.61 11.65
C ILE A 305 51.83 0.51 10.44
N ARG A 306 52.26 -0.24 9.43
CA ARG A 306 51.41 -0.59 8.30
C ARG A 306 50.53 -1.77 8.65
N LEU A 307 49.21 -1.58 8.62
CA LEU A 307 48.25 -2.64 8.93
C LEU A 307 48.08 -3.56 7.73
N THR A 308 47.99 -4.87 7.99
CA THR A 308 47.78 -5.87 6.93
C THR A 308 46.29 -6.05 6.67
N PRO A 309 45.79 -5.84 5.44
CA PRO A 309 44.38 -6.09 5.11
C PRO A 309 44.02 -7.56 5.31
N ASN A 310 42.84 -7.83 5.88
CA ASN A 310 42.27 -9.19 5.96
C ASN A 310 40.90 -9.31 5.25
N LYS A 311 40.40 -8.19 4.71
CA LYS A 311 39.21 -8.11 3.87
C LYS A 311 39.51 -7.29 2.61
N ARG A 312 38.60 -7.34 1.65
CA ARG A 312 38.71 -6.71 0.33
C ARG A 312 37.52 -5.78 0.06
N ILE A 313 37.76 -4.71 -0.69
CA ILE A 313 36.68 -3.92 -1.31
C ILE A 313 36.45 -4.49 -2.71
N LEU A 314 35.21 -4.85 -3.03
CA LEU A 314 34.81 -5.27 -4.38
C LEU A 314 34.22 -4.09 -5.14
N ARG A 315 34.50 -4.03 -6.45
CA ARG A 315 33.97 -3.00 -7.35
C ARG A 315 33.12 -3.64 -8.46
N PHE A 316 31.83 -3.31 -8.50
CA PHE A 316 30.88 -3.77 -9.51
C PHE A 316 30.34 -2.62 -10.35
N VAL A 317 30.21 -2.85 -11.66
CA VAL A 317 29.53 -1.95 -12.60
C VAL A 317 28.43 -2.75 -13.29
N THR A 318 27.21 -2.20 -13.38
CA THR A 318 26.09 -2.88 -14.03
C THR A 318 25.49 -2.00 -15.13
N GLN A 319 24.89 -2.65 -16.14
CA GLN A 319 24.03 -2.02 -17.11
C GLN A 319 22.70 -2.77 -17.16
N PRO A 320 21.57 -2.11 -16.86
CA PRO A 320 21.45 -0.71 -16.46
C PRO A 320 21.95 -0.44 -15.02
N ALA A 321 21.97 0.82 -14.62
CA ALA A 321 22.00 1.19 -13.19
C ALA A 321 20.70 0.80 -12.47
N GLY A 322 20.68 0.82 -11.14
CA GLY A 322 19.51 0.45 -10.33
C GLY A 322 19.37 -1.06 -10.12
N VAL A 323 20.48 -1.80 -10.17
CA VAL A 323 20.52 -3.26 -10.00
C VAL A 323 20.89 -3.56 -8.55
N ASN A 324 20.10 -4.41 -7.90
CA ASN A 324 20.41 -4.93 -6.58
C ASN A 324 21.53 -5.96 -6.71
N VAL A 325 22.59 -5.78 -5.93
CA VAL A 325 23.72 -6.70 -5.83
C VAL A 325 23.64 -7.39 -4.48
N LEU A 326 23.37 -8.70 -4.49
CA LEU A 326 23.31 -9.53 -3.31
C LEU A 326 24.59 -10.37 -3.22
N LEU A 327 25.29 -10.30 -2.09
CA LEU A 327 26.46 -11.11 -1.78
C LEU A 327 26.05 -12.19 -0.78
N ASP A 328 26.21 -13.46 -1.15
CA ASP A 328 25.79 -14.63 -0.38
C ASP A 328 24.32 -14.54 0.11
N GLY A 329 23.44 -14.06 -0.77
CA GLY A 329 22.02 -13.88 -0.50
C GLY A 329 21.65 -12.64 0.33
N LYS A 330 22.61 -11.82 0.77
CA LYS A 330 22.36 -10.57 1.50
C LYS A 330 22.55 -9.37 0.57
N LEU A 331 21.63 -8.40 0.61
CA LEU A 331 21.76 -7.17 -0.16
C LEU A 331 23.03 -6.41 0.27
N ALA A 332 24.00 -6.33 -0.64
CA ALA A 332 25.25 -5.60 -0.44
C ALA A 332 25.13 -4.14 -0.88
N GLY A 333 24.28 -3.86 -1.86
CA GLY A 333 23.95 -2.52 -2.31
C GLY A 333 23.15 -2.52 -3.61
N THR A 334 22.76 -1.33 -4.06
CA THR A 334 22.08 -1.13 -5.34
C THR A 334 22.95 -0.20 -6.18
N THR A 335 23.24 -0.59 -7.42
CA THR A 335 23.99 0.29 -8.33
C THR A 335 23.17 1.53 -8.67
N PHE A 336 23.82 2.67 -8.88
CA PHE A 336 23.13 3.93 -9.19
C PHE A 336 24.01 4.83 -10.04
N GLY A 337 23.47 5.97 -10.45
CA GLY A 337 24.19 6.96 -11.25
C GLY A 337 24.47 6.52 -12.67
N THR A 338 25.20 7.36 -13.38
CA THR A 338 25.72 7.13 -14.73
C THR A 338 27.22 7.26 -14.65
N LEU A 339 27.95 6.37 -15.32
CA LEU A 339 29.40 6.33 -15.27
C LEU A 339 30.06 7.67 -15.67
N SER A 340 30.98 8.14 -14.83
CA SER A 340 31.72 9.39 -15.02
C SER A 340 32.54 9.41 -16.32
N PRO A 341 32.70 10.58 -16.97
CA PRO A 341 33.44 10.68 -18.24
C PRO A 341 34.85 10.09 -18.21
N GLU A 342 35.53 10.19 -17.06
CA GLU A 342 36.87 9.64 -16.84
C GLU A 342 36.87 8.11 -16.94
N LEU A 343 35.87 7.47 -16.35
CA LEU A 343 35.71 6.01 -16.33
C LEU A 343 35.08 5.45 -17.60
N GLN A 344 34.41 6.25 -18.43
CA GLN A 344 33.87 5.81 -19.72
C GLN A 344 34.93 5.25 -20.66
N SER A 345 36.16 5.79 -20.59
CA SER A 345 37.30 5.28 -21.36
C SER A 345 37.69 3.85 -20.96
N THR A 346 37.49 3.47 -19.69
CA THR A 346 37.86 2.17 -19.13
C THR A 346 36.88 1.05 -19.51
N LEU A 347 35.70 1.40 -20.03
CA LEU A 347 34.66 0.44 -20.44
C LEU A 347 34.60 0.21 -21.96
N LYS A 348 35.45 0.83 -22.76
CA LYS A 348 35.39 0.74 -24.23
C LYS A 348 35.44 -0.70 -24.76
N ASP A 349 36.16 -1.58 -24.06
CA ASP A 349 36.33 -2.98 -24.45
C ASP A 349 35.32 -3.94 -23.78
N SER A 350 34.41 -3.41 -22.94
CA SER A 350 33.47 -4.22 -22.14
C SER A 350 32.14 -4.54 -22.85
N GLY A 351 31.93 -4.00 -24.05
CA GLY A 351 30.68 -4.18 -24.82
C GLY A 351 29.46 -3.48 -24.20
N LEU A 352 29.67 -2.69 -23.14
CA LEU A 352 28.63 -1.86 -22.51
C LEU A 352 28.50 -0.51 -23.21
N ASP A 353 27.31 0.08 -23.10
CA ASP A 353 27.02 1.46 -23.45
C ASP A 353 27.40 2.33 -22.24
N PRO A 354 28.49 3.12 -22.28
CA PRO A 354 28.98 3.83 -21.11
C PRO A 354 27.96 4.82 -20.53
N LEU A 355 27.01 5.29 -21.33
CA LEU A 355 25.94 6.21 -20.89
C LEU A 355 24.80 5.49 -20.13
N LYS A 356 24.73 4.15 -20.23
CA LYS A 356 23.72 3.31 -19.54
C LYS A 356 24.30 2.49 -18.40
N ALA A 357 25.63 2.45 -18.29
CA ALA A 357 26.34 1.81 -17.19
C ALA A 357 26.25 2.64 -15.90
N SER A 358 26.17 1.95 -14.76
CA SER A 358 26.17 2.58 -13.45
C SER A 358 27.52 3.18 -13.08
N GLU A 359 27.53 4.07 -12.08
CA GLU A 359 28.75 4.28 -11.31
C GLU A 359 29.19 2.98 -10.61
N PRO A 360 30.49 2.78 -10.33
CA PRO A 360 30.95 1.60 -9.63
C PRO A 360 30.38 1.54 -8.21
N LEU A 361 29.69 0.45 -7.90
CA LEU A 361 29.30 0.12 -6.54
C LEU A 361 30.51 -0.50 -5.82
N LEU A 362 30.91 0.11 -4.70
CA LEU A 362 31.92 -0.42 -3.80
C LEU A 362 31.27 -1.22 -2.68
N VAL A 363 31.64 -2.49 -2.56
CA VAL A 363 31.20 -3.38 -1.47
C VAL A 363 32.40 -3.61 -0.55
N PRO A 364 32.47 -2.95 0.62
CA PRO A 364 33.61 -3.07 1.52
C PRO A 364 33.60 -4.35 2.36
N ASN A 365 34.71 -4.63 3.02
CA ASN A 365 34.86 -5.64 4.09
C ASN A 365 34.50 -7.08 3.68
N VAL A 366 34.75 -7.46 2.42
CA VAL A 366 34.48 -8.80 1.89
C VAL A 366 35.63 -9.76 2.20
N GLU A 367 35.30 -11.00 2.59
CA GLU A 367 36.30 -12.02 2.91
C GLU A 367 37.02 -12.53 1.68
N ALA A 368 38.31 -12.87 1.83
CA ALA A 368 39.08 -13.48 0.77
C ALA A 368 38.74 -14.98 0.62
N LYS A 369 37.61 -15.26 0.00
CA LYS A 369 37.11 -16.60 -0.32
C LYS A 369 36.23 -16.57 -1.56
N GLN A 370 35.62 -17.71 -1.90
CA GLN A 370 34.56 -17.75 -2.90
C GLN A 370 33.27 -17.16 -2.35
N HIS A 371 32.62 -16.35 -3.17
CA HIS A 371 31.33 -15.75 -2.85
C HIS A 371 30.36 -15.93 -4.02
N GLN A 372 29.07 -16.09 -3.70
CA GLN A 372 28.00 -16.05 -4.69
C GLN A 372 27.46 -14.63 -4.77
N VAL A 373 27.39 -14.08 -5.98
CA VAL A 373 26.84 -12.74 -6.23
C VAL A 373 25.64 -12.86 -7.16
N ARG A 374 24.50 -12.32 -6.73
CA ARG A 374 23.29 -12.24 -7.54
C ARG A 374 23.03 -10.78 -7.91
N PHE A 375 22.77 -10.55 -9.19
CA PHE A 375 22.38 -9.27 -9.75
C PHE A 375 20.92 -9.36 -10.17
N GLU A 376 20.06 -8.53 -9.59
CA GLU A 376 18.63 -8.55 -9.91
C GLU A 376 18.03 -7.16 -10.01
N LYS A 377 17.09 -7.02 -10.94
CA LYS A 377 16.34 -5.80 -11.19
C LYS A 377 14.99 -6.15 -11.80
N GLU A 378 13.93 -5.42 -11.43
CA GLU A 378 12.60 -5.62 -12.00
C GLU A 378 12.60 -5.46 -13.53
N CYS A 379 11.92 -6.36 -14.25
CA CYS A 379 11.86 -6.43 -15.72
C CYS A 379 13.18 -6.89 -16.39
N PHE A 380 14.12 -7.44 -15.62
CA PHE A 380 15.35 -8.01 -16.12
C PHE A 380 15.53 -9.43 -15.61
N GLN A 381 16.17 -10.26 -16.44
CA GLN A 381 16.55 -11.61 -16.03
C GLN A 381 17.66 -11.51 -14.96
N PRO A 382 17.50 -12.16 -13.79
CA PRO A 382 18.53 -12.16 -12.76
C PRO A 382 19.76 -12.90 -13.25
N GLN A 383 20.95 -12.44 -12.84
CA GLN A 383 22.22 -13.08 -13.18
C GLN A 383 22.97 -13.46 -11.91
N ASP A 384 23.35 -14.73 -11.79
CA ASP A 384 24.18 -15.24 -10.70
C ASP A 384 25.63 -15.42 -11.19
N ARG A 385 26.61 -15.07 -10.34
CA ARG A 385 28.04 -15.28 -10.57
C ARG A 385 28.71 -15.84 -9.32
N ILE A 386 29.66 -16.74 -9.50
CA ILE A 386 30.59 -17.16 -8.45
C ILE A 386 31.88 -16.37 -8.67
N ILE A 387 32.33 -15.64 -7.65
CA ILE A 387 33.55 -14.84 -7.71
C ILE A 387 34.58 -15.34 -6.70
N GLN A 388 35.86 -15.30 -7.08
CA GLN A 388 36.98 -15.53 -6.18
C GLN A 388 37.49 -14.18 -5.68
N VAL A 389 37.43 -13.95 -4.38
CA VAL A 389 37.99 -12.76 -3.75
C VAL A 389 39.40 -13.06 -3.24
N THR A 390 40.35 -12.19 -3.59
CA THR A 390 41.75 -12.28 -3.16
C THR A 390 42.20 -10.98 -2.49
N LEU A 391 43.06 -11.09 -1.47
CA LEU A 391 43.70 -9.93 -0.86
C LEU A 391 44.78 -9.36 -1.79
N ASP A 392 45.03 -8.06 -1.68
CA ASP A 392 46.20 -7.37 -2.22
C ASP A 392 46.84 -6.69 -1.03
N LEU A 393 47.90 -7.33 -0.56
CA LEU A 393 48.61 -6.96 0.65
C LEU A 393 49.49 -5.72 0.42
N GLU A 394 49.70 -5.31 -0.83
CA GLU A 394 50.58 -4.21 -1.20
C GLU A 394 49.85 -2.88 -1.29
N GLN A 395 48.75 -2.82 -2.06
CA GLN A 395 48.06 -1.57 -2.36
C GLN A 395 46.65 -1.51 -1.76
N ASN A 396 46.09 -2.66 -1.36
CA ASN A 396 44.72 -2.78 -0.90
C ASN A 396 43.68 -2.14 -1.86
N SER A 397 43.96 -2.18 -3.17
CA SER A 397 43.14 -1.54 -4.22
C SER A 397 41.80 -2.27 -4.46
N PRO A 398 40.64 -1.65 -4.74
CA PRO A 398 39.41 -2.42 -4.94
C PRO A 398 39.50 -3.49 -6.05
N GLN A 399 39.12 -4.75 -5.74
CA GLN A 399 39.07 -5.82 -6.74
C GLN A 399 37.91 -5.57 -7.71
N THR A 400 38.24 -5.40 -8.98
CA THR A 400 37.25 -5.09 -10.04
C THR A 400 36.84 -6.35 -10.77
N PHE A 401 35.54 -6.49 -11.03
CA PHE A 401 35.01 -7.56 -11.87
C PHE A 401 34.54 -7.02 -13.22
N GLN A 402 34.45 -7.90 -14.21
CA GLN A 402 33.85 -7.55 -15.50
C GLN A 402 32.44 -7.01 -15.29
N PRO A 403 32.08 -5.90 -15.95
CA PRO A 403 30.75 -5.34 -15.84
C PRO A 403 29.63 -6.34 -16.13
N VAL A 404 28.45 -6.08 -15.57
CA VAL A 404 27.30 -6.98 -15.65
C VAL A 404 26.23 -6.35 -16.51
N LEU A 405 25.97 -6.94 -17.68
CA LEU A 405 24.85 -6.56 -18.55
C LEU A 405 23.64 -7.44 -18.22
N LEU A 406 22.58 -6.84 -17.66
CA LEU A 406 21.32 -7.55 -17.46
C LEU A 406 20.47 -7.47 -18.73
N LYS A 407 19.95 -8.62 -19.16
CA LYS A 407 19.01 -8.70 -20.29
C LYS A 407 17.61 -8.32 -19.82
N GLN A 408 16.94 -7.42 -20.54
CA GLN A 408 15.52 -7.13 -20.31
C GLN A 408 14.70 -8.39 -20.57
N GLU A 409 13.77 -8.68 -19.67
CA GLU A 409 12.89 -9.83 -19.76
C GLU A 409 11.45 -9.31 -19.87
N MET A 410 10.99 -9.23 -21.12
CA MET A 410 9.68 -8.67 -21.49
C MET A 410 8.84 -9.75 -22.18
N GLY A 411 7.54 -9.75 -21.91
CA GLY A 411 6.54 -10.50 -22.64
C GLY A 411 5.61 -9.60 -23.43
N MET A 412 4.82 -10.21 -24.30
CA MET A 412 3.76 -9.54 -25.05
C MET A 412 2.41 -9.93 -24.45
N ILE A 413 1.46 -9.00 -24.42
CA ILE A 413 0.07 -9.30 -24.03
C ILE A 413 -0.89 -8.96 -25.16
N ARG A 414 -1.91 -9.80 -25.34
CA ARG A 414 -3.10 -9.48 -26.12
C ARG A 414 -4.29 -9.57 -25.19
N VAL A 415 -4.99 -8.46 -25.02
CA VAL A 415 -6.10 -8.34 -24.08
C VAL A 415 -7.37 -8.02 -24.84
N THR A 416 -8.38 -8.88 -24.71
CA THR A 416 -9.74 -8.62 -25.19
C THR A 416 -10.69 -8.54 -24.00
N SER A 417 -11.83 -7.87 -24.18
CA SER A 417 -12.88 -7.91 -23.18
C SER A 417 -14.27 -8.02 -23.80
N HIS A 418 -15.19 -8.58 -23.03
CA HIS A 418 -16.61 -8.54 -23.30
C HIS A 418 -17.34 -7.82 -22.16
N PRO A 419 -18.00 -6.68 -22.45
CA PRO A 419 -17.98 -5.93 -23.72
C PRO A 419 -16.62 -5.30 -24.03
N SER A 420 -16.32 -5.02 -25.30
CA SER A 420 -15.04 -4.45 -25.75
C SER A 420 -14.89 -2.97 -25.36
N GLY A 421 -13.70 -2.39 -25.46
CA GLY A 421 -13.44 -0.99 -25.10
C GLY A 421 -13.25 -0.72 -23.61
N ALA A 422 -12.87 -1.73 -22.81
CA ALA A 422 -12.46 -1.55 -21.41
C ALA A 422 -11.06 -0.92 -21.31
N ASP A 423 -10.85 -0.01 -20.37
CA ASP A 423 -9.55 0.53 -19.98
C ASP A 423 -8.69 -0.58 -19.34
N VAL A 424 -7.47 -0.77 -19.84
CA VAL A 424 -6.52 -1.80 -19.38
C VAL A 424 -5.45 -1.16 -18.50
N PHE A 425 -5.20 -1.76 -17.34
CA PHE A 425 -4.14 -1.40 -16.42
C PHE A 425 -3.25 -2.61 -16.15
N VAL A 426 -1.93 -2.40 -16.11
CA VAL A 426 -0.95 -3.41 -15.69
C VAL A 426 -0.14 -2.83 -14.54
N ASP A 427 -0.15 -3.51 -13.39
CA ASP A 427 0.45 -3.05 -12.13
C ASP A 427 0.01 -1.60 -11.77
N GLY A 428 -1.29 -1.33 -11.95
CA GLY A 428 -1.90 -0.02 -11.72
C GLY A 428 -1.63 1.03 -12.80
N LYS A 429 -0.73 0.79 -13.76
CA LYS A 429 -0.39 1.75 -14.83
C LYS A 429 -1.32 1.58 -16.03
N PRO A 430 -1.94 2.65 -16.56
CA PRO A 430 -2.81 2.58 -17.72
C PRO A 430 -2.02 2.16 -18.98
N GLN A 431 -2.59 1.23 -19.75
CA GLN A 431 -1.99 0.67 -20.98
C GLN A 431 -2.78 1.01 -22.26
N GLY A 432 -4.05 1.42 -22.15
CA GLY A 432 -4.93 1.70 -23.28
C GLY A 432 -6.31 1.06 -23.10
N THR A 433 -7.01 0.75 -24.19
CA THR A 433 -8.33 0.11 -24.16
C THR A 433 -8.37 -1.18 -24.98
N THR A 434 -9.23 -2.13 -24.59
CA THR A 434 -9.41 -3.39 -25.33
C THR A 434 -10.16 -3.20 -26.66
N PRO A 435 -9.89 -4.01 -27.71
CA PRO A 435 -8.79 -4.97 -27.80
C PRO A 435 -7.42 -4.28 -27.79
N LEU A 436 -6.53 -4.72 -26.93
CA LEU A 436 -5.19 -4.16 -26.77
C LEU A 436 -4.16 -5.21 -27.15
N GLN A 437 -3.16 -4.83 -27.94
CA GLN A 437 -1.95 -5.61 -28.15
C GLN A 437 -0.75 -4.77 -27.71
N GLN A 438 -0.07 -5.21 -26.66
CA GLN A 438 1.10 -4.53 -26.10
C GLN A 438 2.32 -5.44 -26.25
N THR A 439 3.38 -4.92 -26.86
CA THR A 439 4.57 -5.72 -27.23
C THR A 439 5.67 -5.73 -26.17
N ALA A 440 5.54 -4.92 -25.12
CA ALA A 440 6.50 -4.82 -24.05
C ALA A 440 5.79 -4.66 -22.71
N VAL A 441 5.64 -5.77 -21.99
CA VAL A 441 5.22 -5.83 -20.58
C VAL A 441 6.26 -6.64 -19.83
N CYS A 442 6.66 -6.20 -18.65
CA CYS A 442 7.67 -6.92 -17.88
C CYS A 442 7.20 -8.35 -17.56
N ALA A 443 8.08 -9.33 -17.78
CA ALA A 443 7.78 -10.72 -17.46
C ALA A 443 7.56 -10.93 -15.95
N GLY A 444 6.98 -12.08 -15.60
CA GLY A 444 6.67 -12.47 -14.22
C GLY A 444 5.21 -12.26 -13.85
N GLU A 445 4.89 -12.36 -12.55
CA GLU A 445 3.54 -12.11 -12.05
C GLU A 445 3.18 -10.64 -12.18
N ARG A 446 2.07 -10.35 -12.85
CA ARG A 446 1.56 -8.99 -13.09
C ARG A 446 0.10 -8.93 -12.71
N GLU A 447 -0.31 -7.81 -12.11
CA GLU A 447 -1.72 -7.53 -11.90
C GLU A 447 -2.28 -6.86 -13.15
N VAL A 448 -3.20 -7.54 -13.83
CA VAL A 448 -3.92 -6.98 -14.97
C VAL A 448 -5.33 -6.65 -14.53
N ARG A 449 -5.73 -5.39 -14.67
CA ARG A 449 -7.06 -4.90 -14.31
C ARG A 449 -7.69 -4.21 -15.51
N LEU A 450 -8.92 -4.59 -15.82
CA LEU A 450 -9.74 -4.02 -16.88
C LEU A 450 -10.94 -3.34 -16.25
N VAL A 451 -11.23 -2.11 -16.68
CA VAL A 451 -12.36 -1.34 -16.17
C VAL A 451 -13.13 -0.78 -17.34
N LYS A 452 -14.46 -0.93 -17.34
CA LYS A 452 -15.30 -0.17 -18.25
C LYS A 452 -16.39 0.49 -17.46
N LYS A 453 -16.37 1.83 -17.44
CA LYS A 453 -17.29 2.64 -16.63
C LYS A 453 -18.73 2.20 -16.82
N GLY A 454 -19.37 1.77 -15.72
CA GLY A 454 -20.76 1.31 -15.69
C GLY A 454 -21.04 0.00 -16.45
N GLN A 455 -20.00 -0.80 -16.75
CA GLN A 455 -20.12 -2.13 -17.36
C GLN A 455 -19.26 -3.17 -16.61
N GLY A 456 -18.75 -2.81 -15.43
CA GLY A 456 -18.00 -3.68 -14.54
C GLY A 456 -16.49 -3.64 -14.71
N ILE A 457 -15.84 -4.54 -13.97
CA ILE A 457 -14.39 -4.66 -13.84
C ILE A 457 -14.01 -6.12 -14.12
N TRP A 458 -12.76 -6.36 -14.51
CA TRP A 458 -12.13 -7.67 -14.45
C TRP A 458 -10.72 -7.48 -13.91
N PHE A 459 -10.22 -8.40 -13.10
CA PHE A 459 -8.81 -8.39 -12.69
C PHE A 459 -8.27 -9.80 -12.51
N ALA A 460 -6.98 -9.97 -12.77
CA ALA A 460 -6.27 -11.22 -12.52
C ALA A 460 -4.78 -10.96 -12.25
N ARG A 461 -4.20 -11.78 -11.37
CA ARG A 461 -2.75 -11.96 -11.34
C ARG A 461 -2.37 -12.94 -12.44
N THR A 462 -1.62 -12.46 -13.42
CA THR A 462 -1.22 -13.24 -14.59
C THR A 462 0.30 -13.33 -14.63
N ARG A 463 0.82 -14.55 -14.76
CA ARG A 463 2.22 -14.76 -15.11
C ARG A 463 2.45 -14.44 -16.58
N ILE A 464 3.08 -13.30 -16.85
CA ILE A 464 3.52 -12.91 -18.19
C ILE A 464 4.79 -13.71 -18.52
N GLN A 465 4.67 -14.63 -19.48
CA GLN A 465 5.81 -15.37 -20.02
C GLN A 465 6.56 -14.49 -21.04
N PRO A 466 7.90 -14.50 -21.01
CA PRO A 466 8.71 -13.76 -21.98
C PRO A 466 8.58 -14.37 -23.38
N ASP A 467 8.83 -13.56 -24.41
CA ASP A 467 8.93 -13.96 -25.82
C ASP A 467 7.68 -14.65 -26.44
N VAL A 468 6.58 -14.76 -25.71
CA VAL A 468 5.29 -15.28 -26.20
C VAL A 468 4.17 -14.25 -26.04
N VAL A 469 3.10 -14.42 -26.82
CA VAL A 469 1.88 -13.60 -26.69
C VAL A 469 0.99 -14.21 -25.61
N ASN A 470 0.93 -13.56 -24.46
CA ASN A 470 0.04 -13.93 -23.36
C ASN A 470 -1.37 -13.39 -23.69
N VAL A 471 -2.31 -14.28 -23.97
CA VAL A 471 -3.69 -13.91 -24.34
C VAL A 471 -4.57 -13.85 -23.09
N LEU A 472 -5.27 -12.73 -22.93
CA LEU A 472 -6.21 -12.47 -21.85
C LEU A 472 -7.57 -12.11 -22.43
N ASP A 473 -8.53 -13.03 -22.29
CA ASP A 473 -9.91 -12.80 -22.71
C ASP A 473 -10.78 -12.59 -21.45
N ALA A 474 -11.17 -11.34 -21.23
CA ALA A 474 -11.82 -10.92 -20.00
C ALA A 474 -13.32 -10.72 -20.17
N THR A 475 -14.14 -11.36 -19.34
CA THR A 475 -15.55 -10.98 -19.19
C THR A 475 -15.67 -10.02 -18.02
N LEU A 476 -16.06 -8.77 -18.27
CA LEU A 476 -16.29 -7.80 -17.21
C LEU A 476 -17.49 -8.23 -16.37
N ARG A 477 -17.44 -7.94 -15.07
CA ARG A 477 -18.48 -8.35 -14.12
C ARG A 477 -18.74 -7.23 -13.12
N PRO A 478 -19.96 -7.13 -12.58
CA PRO A 478 -20.24 -6.24 -11.46
C PRO A 478 -19.35 -6.60 -10.27
N THR A 479 -18.93 -5.59 -9.53
CA THR A 479 -18.09 -5.76 -8.34
C THR A 479 -18.94 -5.67 -7.08
N LEU A 480 -18.88 -6.70 -6.25
CA LEU A 480 -19.60 -6.82 -4.99
C LEU A 480 -18.72 -6.40 -3.81
N LEU A 481 -19.16 -5.38 -3.09
CA LEU A 481 -18.66 -5.02 -1.78
C LEU A 481 -19.46 -5.76 -0.71
N TYR A 482 -18.80 -6.64 0.04
CA TYR A 482 -19.43 -7.32 1.17
C TYR A 482 -19.06 -6.61 2.49
N LEU A 483 -20.04 -5.95 3.10
CA LEU A 483 -19.83 -5.25 4.37
C LEU A 483 -19.80 -6.18 5.58
N GLY A 484 -20.18 -7.44 5.46
CA GLY A 484 -20.34 -8.35 6.60
C GLY A 484 -21.75 -8.34 7.17
N THR A 485 -21.89 -8.94 8.34
CA THR A 485 -23.15 -8.96 9.09
C THR A 485 -23.09 -8.10 10.35
N PHE A 486 -24.25 -7.57 10.71
CA PHE A 486 -24.43 -6.71 11.85
C PHE A 486 -25.59 -7.22 12.73
N LEU A 487 -25.45 -7.07 14.03
CA LEU A 487 -26.45 -7.34 15.04
C LEU A 487 -26.97 -6.01 15.59
N LEU A 488 -28.24 -5.72 15.34
CA LEU A 488 -28.96 -4.63 15.97
C LEU A 488 -29.48 -5.12 17.32
N ASP A 489 -28.87 -4.63 18.40
CA ASP A 489 -29.21 -5.03 19.77
C ASP A 489 -30.52 -4.38 20.28
N GLU A 490 -30.96 -4.80 21.46
CA GLU A 490 -32.19 -4.32 22.10
C GLU A 490 -32.14 -2.80 22.38
N TRP A 491 -30.94 -2.23 22.51
CA TRP A 491 -30.72 -0.79 22.73
C TRP A 491 -30.60 0.01 21.42
N GLY A 492 -30.64 -0.64 20.27
CA GLY A 492 -30.57 0.00 18.95
C GLY A 492 -29.15 0.27 18.48
N ARG A 493 -28.14 -0.36 19.10
CA ARG A 493 -26.75 -0.28 18.64
C ARG A 493 -26.49 -1.37 17.60
N LEU A 494 -25.79 -1.00 16.55
CA LEU A 494 -25.41 -1.89 15.47
C LEU A 494 -24.01 -2.45 15.73
N ASN A 495 -23.90 -3.71 16.15
CA ASN A 495 -22.63 -4.36 16.45
C ASN A 495 -22.21 -5.29 15.31
N TRP A 496 -20.92 -5.40 15.03
CA TRP A 496 -20.45 -6.36 14.02
C TRP A 496 -20.64 -7.82 14.48
N SER A 497 -20.85 -8.73 13.52
CA SER A 497 -21.11 -10.15 13.76
C SER A 497 -20.26 -11.05 12.86
N ASP A 498 -19.62 -12.04 13.48
CA ASP A 498 -18.85 -13.11 12.83
C ASP A 498 -19.71 -14.29 12.32
N GLN A 499 -21.04 -14.20 12.39
CA GLN A 499 -21.95 -15.30 12.07
C GLN A 499 -22.22 -15.48 10.57
N ASP A 500 -21.23 -15.23 9.72
CA ASP A 500 -21.39 -15.15 8.27
C ASP A 500 -20.36 -15.96 7.46
N LYS A 501 -19.54 -16.78 8.13
CA LYS A 501 -18.50 -17.59 7.48
C LYS A 501 -18.99 -18.39 6.27
N LEU A 502 -20.14 -19.07 6.38
CA LEU A 502 -20.73 -19.84 5.26
C LEU A 502 -21.09 -18.94 4.07
N LEU A 503 -21.60 -17.74 4.34
CA LEU A 503 -21.90 -16.76 3.31
C LEU A 503 -20.60 -16.21 2.70
N GLN A 504 -19.60 -15.87 3.52
CA GLN A 504 -18.32 -15.35 3.06
C GLN A 504 -17.56 -16.36 2.17
N ASP A 505 -17.55 -17.63 2.57
CA ASP A 505 -16.96 -18.74 1.80
C ASP A 505 -17.72 -18.95 0.49
N GLY A 506 -19.05 -18.93 0.53
CA GLY A 506 -19.89 -19.11 -0.66
C GLY A 506 -19.81 -17.92 -1.64
N LEU A 507 -19.74 -16.69 -1.13
CA LEU A 507 -19.51 -15.50 -1.94
C LEU A 507 -18.21 -15.66 -2.73
N ALA A 508 -17.12 -16.10 -2.09
CA ALA A 508 -15.80 -16.31 -2.72
C ALA A 508 -15.83 -17.22 -3.96
N GLY A 509 -16.83 -18.11 -4.07
CA GLY A 509 -17.02 -19.01 -5.20
C GLY A 509 -17.87 -18.47 -6.35
N LEU A 510 -18.51 -17.30 -6.20
CA LEU A 510 -19.37 -16.71 -7.23
C LEU A 510 -18.57 -16.38 -8.49
N ARG A 511 -19.18 -16.64 -9.65
CA ARG A 511 -18.55 -16.41 -10.96
C ARG A 511 -19.11 -15.18 -11.65
N SER A 512 -20.30 -14.73 -11.32
CA SER A 512 -20.95 -13.58 -11.99
C SER A 512 -20.57 -12.21 -11.44
N VAL A 513 -19.83 -12.16 -10.32
CA VAL A 513 -19.40 -10.90 -9.68
C VAL A 513 -17.93 -10.99 -9.27
N ASN A 514 -17.24 -9.84 -9.26
CA ASN A 514 -15.97 -9.70 -8.55
C ASN A 514 -16.24 -9.43 -7.07
N GLN A 515 -15.25 -9.67 -6.21
CA GLN A 515 -15.31 -9.25 -4.80
C GLN A 515 -14.17 -8.29 -4.49
N VAL A 516 -14.52 -7.19 -3.82
CA VAL A 516 -13.53 -6.29 -3.22
C VAL A 516 -13.36 -6.68 -1.76
N ARG A 517 -12.12 -7.05 -1.40
CA ARG A 517 -11.68 -7.26 -0.02
C ARG A 517 -10.58 -6.26 0.29
N SER A 518 -10.95 -5.08 0.76
CA SER A 518 -9.99 -4.13 1.34
C SER A 518 -10.31 -4.00 2.83
N ASP A 519 -9.72 -4.88 3.64
CA ASP A 519 -10.09 -5.02 5.05
C ASP A 519 -9.92 -3.70 5.83
N ASP A 520 -8.87 -2.94 5.55
CA ASP A 520 -8.60 -1.66 6.26
C ASP A 520 -9.61 -0.55 5.89
N ALA A 521 -9.90 -0.37 4.60
CA ALA A 521 -10.85 0.65 4.14
C ALA A 521 -12.31 0.27 4.48
N LEU A 522 -12.63 -1.03 4.47
CA LEU A 522 -13.92 -1.54 4.90
C LEU A 522 -14.11 -1.38 6.41
N LYS A 523 -13.07 -1.61 7.21
CA LYS A 523 -13.11 -1.44 8.66
C LYS A 523 -13.43 0.01 9.05
N ALA A 524 -12.70 0.98 8.51
CA ALA A 524 -12.95 2.40 8.79
C ALA A 524 -14.39 2.83 8.43
N PHE A 525 -14.93 2.29 7.33
CA PHE A 525 -16.31 2.54 6.94
C PHE A 525 -17.32 1.89 7.91
N ARG A 526 -17.08 0.65 8.34
CA ARG A 526 -17.90 -0.05 9.35
C ARG A 526 -17.94 0.73 10.67
N ASP A 527 -16.79 1.17 11.15
CA ASP A 527 -16.65 1.93 12.40
C ASP A 527 -17.43 3.27 12.33
N SER A 528 -17.38 3.93 11.16
CA SER A 528 -18.16 5.16 10.91
C SER A 528 -19.66 4.90 10.87
N LEU A 529 -20.10 3.79 10.25
CA LEU A 529 -21.51 3.40 10.20
C LEU A 529 -22.05 3.06 11.59
N GLU A 530 -21.28 2.33 12.40
CA GLU A 530 -21.65 2.00 13.78
C GLU A 530 -21.93 3.26 14.60
N THR A 531 -21.06 4.26 14.50
CA THR A 531 -21.20 5.54 15.22
C THR A 531 -22.46 6.31 14.80
N GLU A 532 -22.75 6.37 13.51
CA GLU A 532 -23.91 7.10 12.98
C GLU A 532 -25.25 6.42 13.30
N LEU A 533 -25.28 5.08 13.24
CA LEU A 533 -26.50 4.30 13.45
C LEU A 533 -26.88 4.11 14.92
N GLN A 534 -26.06 4.60 15.85
CA GLN A 534 -26.42 4.75 17.27
C GLN A 534 -27.52 5.81 17.49
N GLN A 535 -27.89 6.59 16.47
CA GLN A 535 -29.01 7.52 16.56
C GLN A 535 -30.36 6.77 16.65
N PRO A 536 -31.23 7.07 17.65
CA PRO A 536 -32.46 6.32 17.88
C PRO A 536 -33.41 6.22 16.67
N LEU A 537 -33.47 7.28 15.86
CA LEU A 537 -34.33 7.33 14.67
C LEU A 537 -33.87 6.36 13.57
N GLU A 538 -32.56 6.25 13.36
CA GLU A 538 -31.99 5.37 12.33
C GLU A 538 -32.06 3.89 12.77
N ALA A 539 -31.81 3.61 14.05
CA ALA A 539 -32.02 2.29 14.64
C ALA A 539 -33.48 1.81 14.47
N GLU A 540 -34.46 2.70 14.69
CA GLU A 540 -35.88 2.35 14.54
C GLU A 540 -36.28 2.09 13.07
N LYS A 541 -35.70 2.84 12.12
CA LYS A 541 -35.89 2.56 10.68
C LYS A 541 -35.32 1.19 10.31
N LEU A 542 -34.13 0.86 10.82
CA LEU A 542 -33.49 -0.45 10.62
C LEU A 542 -34.31 -1.60 11.21
N ARG A 543 -34.92 -1.43 12.40
CA ARG A 543 -35.86 -2.41 12.98
C ARG A 543 -37.07 -2.66 12.08
N LYS A 544 -37.57 -1.61 11.42
CA LYS A 544 -38.65 -1.69 10.42
C LYS A 544 -38.18 -2.24 9.07
N GLY A 545 -36.90 -2.63 8.97
CA GLY A 545 -36.30 -3.24 7.80
C GLY A 545 -35.98 -2.25 6.69
N SER A 546 -35.77 -0.96 6.98
CA SER A 546 -35.40 0.03 5.95
C SER A 546 -34.08 -0.31 5.23
N GLY A 547 -33.19 -1.03 5.90
CA GLY A 547 -31.79 -1.19 5.49
C GLY A 547 -30.94 0.05 5.79
N LEU A 548 -29.68 0.01 5.37
CA LEU A 548 -28.70 1.08 5.49
C LEU A 548 -29.15 2.38 4.78
N PRO A 549 -28.75 3.56 5.29
CA PRO A 549 -29.04 4.83 4.66
C PRO A 549 -28.50 4.93 3.22
N PRO A 550 -29.31 5.33 2.21
CA PRO A 550 -28.90 5.43 0.81
C PRO A 550 -27.61 6.23 0.56
N ALA A 551 -27.42 7.35 1.27
CA ALA A 551 -26.23 8.18 1.13
C ALA A 551 -24.95 7.42 1.50
N ARG A 552 -25.01 6.57 2.53
CA ARG A 552 -23.88 5.74 2.97
C ARG A 552 -23.61 4.57 2.06
N VAL A 553 -24.67 3.98 1.51
CA VAL A 553 -24.56 2.95 0.47
C VAL A 553 -23.80 3.51 -0.74
N LEU A 554 -24.21 4.67 -1.25
CA LEU A 554 -23.54 5.32 -2.38
C LEU A 554 -22.10 5.75 -2.05
N GLU A 555 -21.84 6.26 -0.85
CA GLU A 555 -20.49 6.58 -0.39
C GLU A 555 -19.58 5.35 -0.43
N ALA A 556 -20.04 4.21 0.12
CA ALA A 556 -19.29 2.96 0.16
C ALA A 556 -19.01 2.42 -1.24
N LEU A 557 -20.04 2.36 -2.10
CA LEU A 557 -19.92 1.91 -3.49
C LEU A 557 -18.90 2.77 -4.26
N ASN A 558 -18.98 4.10 -4.12
CA ASN A 558 -18.07 5.02 -4.80
C ASN A 558 -16.63 4.89 -4.30
N LYS A 559 -16.40 4.86 -2.98
CA LYS A 559 -15.06 4.73 -2.40
C LYS A 559 -14.39 3.40 -2.76
N SER A 560 -15.17 2.32 -2.81
CA SER A 560 -14.67 0.98 -3.14
C SER A 560 -14.64 0.66 -4.64
N GLN A 561 -15.17 1.55 -5.49
CA GLN A 561 -15.40 1.30 -6.92
C GLN A 561 -16.23 0.02 -7.17
N ALA A 562 -17.20 -0.25 -6.29
CA ALA A 562 -18.10 -1.38 -6.38
C ALA A 562 -19.43 -0.99 -7.05
N ASP A 563 -20.04 -1.95 -7.74
CA ASP A 563 -21.35 -1.80 -8.39
C ASP A 563 -22.48 -2.27 -7.46
N LEU A 564 -22.18 -3.24 -6.59
CA LEU A 564 -23.11 -3.88 -5.66
C LEU A 564 -22.58 -3.82 -4.24
N LEU A 565 -23.49 -3.71 -3.27
CA LEU A 565 -23.16 -3.76 -1.85
C LEU A 565 -24.10 -4.73 -1.14
N LEU A 566 -23.52 -5.65 -0.37
CA LEU A 566 -24.26 -6.61 0.44
C LEU A 566 -23.93 -6.42 1.92
N ALA A 567 -24.98 -6.30 2.74
CA ALA A 567 -24.88 -6.27 4.19
C ALA A 567 -25.97 -7.16 4.81
N GLY A 568 -25.63 -7.93 5.84
CA GLY A 568 -26.62 -8.66 6.63
C GLY A 568 -26.95 -7.93 7.92
N ILE A 569 -28.22 -7.81 8.28
CA ILE A 569 -28.64 -7.23 9.55
C ILE A 569 -29.58 -8.21 10.26
N SER A 570 -29.22 -8.56 11.48
CA SER A 570 -30.02 -9.30 12.44
C SER A 570 -30.62 -8.31 13.43
N VAL A 571 -31.89 -8.48 13.79
CA VAL A 571 -32.53 -7.73 14.87
C VAL A 571 -32.73 -8.70 16.03
N VAL A 572 -32.22 -8.37 17.23
CA VAL A 572 -32.46 -9.19 18.43
C VAL A 572 -33.92 -9.02 18.84
N GLU A 573 -34.75 -10.03 18.56
CA GLU A 573 -36.04 -10.21 19.22
C GLU A 573 -35.86 -11.12 20.44
N GLN A 574 -36.53 -10.82 21.55
CA GLN A 574 -36.34 -11.52 22.83
C GLN A 574 -36.42 -13.05 22.65
N GLY A 575 -35.27 -13.74 22.84
CA GLY A 575 -35.18 -15.20 22.95
C GLY A 575 -34.74 -16.00 21.71
N GLY A 576 -34.36 -15.40 20.58
CA GLY A 576 -34.10 -16.17 19.33
C GLY A 576 -32.72 -16.04 18.69
N LYS A 577 -32.01 -17.18 18.52
CA LYS A 577 -31.12 -17.38 17.36
C LYS A 577 -32.02 -17.69 16.15
N GLY A 578 -32.13 -16.82 15.15
CA GLY A 578 -32.89 -17.18 13.95
C GLY A 578 -33.18 -16.04 12.98
N SER A 579 -32.77 -16.23 11.73
CA SER A 579 -33.00 -15.38 10.56
C SER A 579 -32.27 -14.03 10.53
N GLN A 580 -31.42 -13.86 9.53
CA GLN A 580 -30.80 -12.61 9.12
C GLN A 580 -31.55 -12.05 7.91
N THR A 581 -31.67 -10.72 7.83
CA THR A 581 -32.11 -10.07 6.59
C THR A 581 -30.88 -9.57 5.85
N LEU A 582 -30.63 -10.13 4.67
CA LEU A 582 -29.63 -9.63 3.75
C LEU A 582 -30.23 -8.48 2.92
N TYR A 583 -29.46 -7.40 2.83
CA TYR A 583 -29.77 -6.22 2.03
C TYR A 583 -28.75 -6.11 0.91
N LEU A 584 -29.22 -6.26 -0.33
CA LEU A 584 -28.39 -6.08 -1.53
C LEU A 584 -28.78 -4.79 -2.21
N TYR A 585 -27.78 -3.93 -2.43
CA TYR A 585 -27.90 -2.62 -3.06
C TYR A 585 -27.13 -2.58 -4.37
N SER A 586 -27.41 -1.60 -5.22
CA SER A 586 -26.57 -1.27 -6.37
C SER A 586 -26.25 0.23 -6.43
N SER A 587 -25.23 0.59 -7.22
CA SER A 587 -24.95 1.99 -7.56
C SER A 587 -26.05 2.62 -8.41
N GLU A 588 -26.81 1.78 -9.12
CA GLU A 588 -27.95 2.16 -9.95
C GLU A 588 -29.19 2.45 -9.09
N GLN A 589 -29.36 1.74 -7.97
CA GLN A 589 -30.47 1.93 -7.05
C GLN A 589 -30.10 1.63 -5.59
N PRO A 590 -30.10 2.66 -4.70
CA PRO A 590 -29.71 2.50 -3.30
C PRO A 590 -30.84 1.99 -2.39
N GLU A 591 -32.01 1.66 -2.94
CA GLU A 591 -33.03 0.85 -2.27
C GLU A 591 -32.68 -0.65 -2.36
N PRO A 592 -32.72 -1.41 -1.26
CA PRO A 592 -32.22 -2.78 -1.24
C PRO A 592 -33.25 -3.81 -1.71
N ASP A 593 -32.74 -4.87 -2.35
CA ASP A 593 -33.39 -6.19 -2.28
C ASP A 593 -33.30 -6.69 -0.84
N ARG A 594 -34.36 -7.33 -0.34
CA ARG A 594 -34.41 -7.87 1.03
C ARG A 594 -34.62 -9.37 0.99
N VAL A 595 -33.66 -10.13 1.53
CA VAL A 595 -33.75 -11.59 1.59
C VAL A 595 -33.59 -12.04 3.03
N LYS A 596 -34.64 -12.65 3.58
CA LYS A 596 -34.58 -13.30 4.89
C LYS A 596 -34.07 -14.72 4.73
N LEU A 597 -33.05 -15.10 5.49
CA LEU A 597 -32.54 -16.47 5.57
C LEU A 597 -31.79 -16.72 6.87
N ASP A 598 -31.59 -17.98 7.22
CA ASP A 598 -30.75 -18.42 8.33
C ASP A 598 -29.32 -18.75 7.84
N LEU A 599 -28.35 -17.91 8.20
CA LEU A 599 -26.94 -18.05 7.83
C LEU A 599 -26.29 -19.31 8.42
N ALA A 600 -26.89 -19.94 9.44
CA ALA A 600 -26.43 -21.23 9.95
C ALA A 600 -26.86 -22.41 9.06
N LYS A 601 -27.87 -22.23 8.20
CA LYS A 601 -28.37 -23.27 7.29
C LYS A 601 -27.74 -23.12 5.91
N GLY A 602 -26.74 -23.96 5.63
CA GLY A 602 -26.02 -23.96 4.35
C GLY A 602 -26.93 -24.09 3.11
N SER A 603 -28.07 -24.76 3.19
CA SER A 603 -29.03 -24.86 2.08
C SER A 603 -29.70 -23.52 1.73
N GLU A 604 -30.01 -22.69 2.72
CA GLU A 604 -30.61 -21.37 2.49
C GLU A 604 -29.56 -20.40 1.93
N VAL A 605 -28.34 -20.44 2.46
CA VAL A 605 -27.19 -19.68 1.94
C VAL A 605 -26.89 -20.05 0.49
N SER A 606 -26.82 -21.36 0.18
CA SER A 606 -26.62 -21.84 -1.19
C SER A 606 -27.74 -21.38 -2.12
N THR A 607 -29.01 -21.50 -1.70
CA THR A 607 -30.16 -21.02 -2.48
C THR A 607 -30.07 -19.52 -2.77
N PHE A 608 -29.66 -18.71 -1.79
CA PHE A 608 -29.44 -17.27 -2.00
C PHE A 608 -28.32 -17.00 -3.01
N LEU A 609 -27.16 -17.65 -2.84
CA LEU A 609 -26.01 -17.45 -3.71
C LEU A 609 -26.28 -17.83 -5.18
N THR A 610 -27.06 -18.89 -5.43
CA THR A 610 -27.43 -19.27 -6.81
C THR A 610 -28.16 -18.15 -7.56
N ARG A 611 -28.79 -17.20 -6.87
CA ARG A 611 -29.48 -16.06 -7.50
C ARG A 611 -28.51 -15.06 -8.14
N PHE A 612 -27.27 -14.97 -7.67
CA PHE A 612 -26.24 -14.11 -8.27
C PHE A 612 -25.76 -14.66 -9.61
N ASP A 613 -25.59 -15.98 -9.73
CA ASP A 613 -25.02 -16.65 -10.90
C ASP A 613 -26.07 -16.94 -11.99
N GLN A 614 -27.30 -16.44 -11.85
CA GLN A 614 -28.32 -16.51 -12.91
C GLN A 614 -28.05 -15.43 -13.97
N PRO A 615 -27.64 -15.77 -15.20
CA PRO A 615 -27.43 -14.79 -16.24
C PRO A 615 -28.75 -14.11 -16.66
N PRO A 616 -28.71 -12.86 -17.13
CA PRO A 616 -29.89 -12.18 -17.67
C PRO A 616 -30.38 -12.90 -18.93
N ALA A 617 -31.50 -13.60 -18.84
CA ALA A 617 -32.15 -14.22 -20.00
C ALA A 617 -32.93 -13.13 -20.76
N LEU A 618 -32.53 -12.86 -22.01
CA LEU A 618 -33.24 -11.93 -22.89
C LEU A 618 -34.33 -12.60 -23.71
N THR A 619 -34.10 -13.85 -24.08
CA THR A 619 -35.02 -14.67 -24.87
C THR A 619 -35.07 -16.09 -24.34
N ARG A 620 -36.14 -16.81 -24.70
CA ARG A 620 -36.30 -18.24 -24.43
C ARG A 620 -36.89 -18.95 -25.66
N PRO A 621 -36.66 -20.26 -25.83
CA PRO A 621 -37.33 -21.08 -26.83
C PRO A 621 -38.86 -20.97 -26.72
N TRP A 622 -39.50 -20.89 -27.88
CA TRP A 622 -40.92 -20.60 -28.01
C TRP A 622 -41.53 -21.33 -29.20
N VAL A 623 -42.67 -21.98 -28.97
CA VAL A 623 -43.42 -22.71 -29.99
C VAL A 623 -44.71 -22.00 -30.38
N GLY A 624 -45.09 -20.91 -29.72
CA GLY A 624 -46.30 -20.14 -30.06
C GLY A 624 -47.61 -20.83 -29.75
N ALA A 625 -47.65 -21.70 -28.73
CA ALA A 625 -48.86 -22.34 -28.26
C ALA A 625 -48.89 -22.44 -26.73
N ALA A 626 -50.07 -22.21 -26.13
CA ALA A 626 -50.32 -22.49 -24.74
C ALA A 626 -50.92 -23.89 -24.60
N ILE A 627 -50.28 -24.72 -23.78
CA ILE A 627 -50.62 -26.13 -23.60
C ILE A 627 -50.84 -26.36 -22.11
N THR A 628 -51.98 -26.98 -21.76
CA THR A 628 -52.35 -27.23 -20.37
C THR A 628 -52.88 -28.64 -20.19
N ASP A 629 -52.74 -29.17 -18.99
CA ASP A 629 -53.41 -30.39 -18.59
C ASP A 629 -54.91 -30.14 -18.45
N THR A 630 -55.72 -31.08 -18.93
CA THR A 630 -57.18 -31.05 -18.81
C THR A 630 -57.66 -32.41 -18.31
N GLN A 631 -58.84 -32.46 -17.68
CA GLN A 631 -59.46 -33.73 -17.29
C GLN A 631 -60.11 -34.48 -18.49
N LEU A 632 -60.03 -33.91 -19.70
CA LEU A 632 -60.77 -34.36 -20.87
C LEU A 632 -60.02 -35.41 -21.72
N GLY A 633 -58.81 -35.82 -21.33
CA GLY A 633 -58.08 -36.91 -22.00
C GLY A 633 -56.72 -37.23 -21.41
N ASP A 634 -56.04 -38.24 -21.98
CA ASP A 634 -54.79 -38.83 -21.45
C ASP A 634 -53.50 -38.01 -21.65
N GLY A 635 -53.62 -36.74 -22.07
CA GLY A 635 -52.48 -35.91 -22.44
C GLY A 635 -52.86 -34.44 -22.58
N PRO A 636 -51.88 -33.54 -22.58
CA PRO A 636 -52.11 -32.10 -22.50
C PRO A 636 -52.72 -31.53 -23.79
N LEU A 637 -53.58 -30.53 -23.62
CA LEU A 637 -54.39 -29.93 -24.67
C LEU A 637 -53.83 -28.56 -25.07
N VAL A 638 -53.80 -28.27 -26.37
CA VAL A 638 -53.53 -26.94 -26.91
C VAL A 638 -54.76 -26.06 -26.69
N VAL A 639 -54.63 -25.04 -25.85
CA VAL A 639 -55.73 -24.10 -25.53
C VAL A 639 -55.62 -22.78 -26.29
N GLN A 640 -54.41 -22.44 -26.75
CA GLN A 640 -54.18 -21.24 -27.55
C GLN A 640 -53.08 -21.49 -28.56
N VAL A 641 -53.24 -20.94 -29.76
CA VAL A 641 -52.20 -20.89 -30.79
C VAL A 641 -52.04 -19.44 -31.23
N VAL A 642 -50.81 -18.93 -31.19
CA VAL A 642 -50.51 -17.57 -31.65
C VAL A 642 -50.49 -17.55 -33.17
N LYS A 643 -51.33 -16.69 -33.76
CA LYS A 643 -51.60 -16.63 -35.21
C LYS A 643 -50.35 -16.48 -36.08
N SER A 644 -49.34 -15.74 -35.61
CA SER A 644 -48.05 -15.53 -36.27
C SER A 644 -46.91 -16.36 -35.68
N GLY A 645 -47.22 -17.31 -34.79
CA GLY A 645 -46.23 -18.12 -34.08
C GLY A 645 -45.91 -19.45 -34.78
N PRO A 646 -44.85 -20.15 -34.34
CA PRO A 646 -44.43 -21.41 -34.93
C PRO A 646 -45.50 -22.51 -34.99
N ALA A 647 -46.32 -22.62 -33.94
CA ALA A 647 -47.40 -23.58 -33.86
C ALA A 647 -48.46 -23.36 -34.96
N ALA A 648 -48.84 -22.11 -35.22
CA ALA A 648 -49.76 -21.80 -36.31
C ALA A 648 -49.16 -22.17 -37.67
N ALA A 649 -47.88 -21.82 -37.89
CA ALA A 649 -47.17 -22.15 -39.12
C ALA A 649 -47.04 -23.68 -39.34
N ALA A 650 -46.90 -24.45 -38.26
CA ALA A 650 -46.87 -25.91 -38.28
C ALA A 650 -48.26 -26.57 -38.42
N GLY A 651 -49.34 -25.78 -38.41
CA GLY A 651 -50.71 -26.28 -38.51
C GLY A 651 -51.30 -26.83 -37.21
N LEU A 652 -50.70 -26.53 -36.06
CA LEU A 652 -51.26 -26.81 -34.74
C LEU A 652 -52.50 -25.95 -34.51
N ARG A 653 -53.52 -26.52 -33.85
CA ARG A 653 -54.82 -25.86 -33.62
C ARG A 653 -55.22 -25.97 -32.15
N THR A 654 -55.97 -24.99 -31.68
CA THR A 654 -56.68 -25.10 -30.41
C THR A 654 -57.58 -26.34 -30.43
N GLY A 655 -57.52 -27.14 -29.37
CA GLY A 655 -58.20 -28.43 -29.26
C GLY A 655 -57.34 -29.65 -29.63
N ASP A 656 -56.14 -29.46 -30.20
CA ASP A 656 -55.21 -30.57 -30.42
C ASP A 656 -54.71 -31.14 -29.08
N GLN A 657 -54.77 -32.46 -28.93
CA GLN A 657 -54.17 -33.16 -27.78
C GLN A 657 -52.75 -33.61 -28.13
N VAL A 658 -51.73 -33.17 -27.38
CA VAL A 658 -50.34 -33.55 -27.61
C VAL A 658 -50.09 -34.96 -27.06
N VAL A 659 -49.64 -35.87 -27.93
CA VAL A 659 -49.35 -37.28 -27.59
C VAL A 659 -47.86 -37.51 -27.38
N SER A 660 -47.02 -36.95 -28.25
CA SER A 660 -45.56 -37.05 -28.12
C SER A 660 -44.85 -35.89 -28.79
N VAL A 661 -43.61 -35.60 -28.34
CA VAL A 661 -42.69 -34.67 -29.00
C VAL A 661 -41.38 -35.38 -29.27
N ASN A 662 -40.93 -35.35 -30.52
CA ASN A 662 -39.75 -36.08 -31.02
C ASN A 662 -39.80 -37.58 -30.63
N GLY A 663 -40.97 -38.19 -30.73
CA GLY A 663 -41.21 -39.59 -30.38
C GLY A 663 -41.24 -39.90 -28.88
N LYS A 664 -40.99 -38.91 -27.99
CA LYS A 664 -41.11 -39.08 -26.55
C LYS A 664 -42.55 -38.82 -26.10
N PRO A 665 -43.24 -39.77 -25.46
CA PRO A 665 -44.59 -39.57 -24.97
C PRO A 665 -44.69 -38.37 -24.02
N VAL A 666 -45.76 -37.60 -24.16
CA VAL A 666 -46.07 -36.46 -23.31
C VAL A 666 -47.44 -36.71 -22.67
N THR A 667 -47.44 -36.98 -21.37
CA THR A 667 -48.66 -37.22 -20.59
C THR A 667 -49.08 -36.00 -19.76
N GLN A 668 -48.18 -35.04 -19.56
CA GLN A 668 -48.44 -33.83 -18.77
C GLN A 668 -47.81 -32.61 -19.43
N ALA A 669 -48.46 -31.45 -19.32
CA ALA A 669 -47.96 -30.16 -19.81
C ALA A 669 -46.61 -29.80 -19.17
N ARG A 670 -46.41 -30.18 -17.89
CA ARG A 670 -45.11 -30.00 -17.21
C ARG A 670 -43.95 -30.70 -17.92
N ALA A 671 -44.19 -31.87 -18.53
CA ALA A 671 -43.15 -32.58 -19.29
C ALA A 671 -42.69 -31.77 -20.50
N LEU A 672 -43.62 -31.07 -21.18
CA LEU A 672 -43.29 -30.13 -22.25
C LEU A 672 -42.51 -28.92 -21.72
N SER A 673 -42.96 -28.33 -20.61
CA SER A 673 -42.27 -27.18 -20.00
C SER A 673 -40.84 -27.49 -19.54
N VAL A 674 -40.55 -28.73 -19.13
CA VAL A 674 -39.19 -29.18 -18.81
C VAL A 674 -38.39 -29.46 -20.09
N ALA A 675 -39.02 -30.06 -21.10
CA ALA A 675 -38.37 -30.35 -22.38
C ALA A 675 -37.92 -29.09 -23.12
N THR A 676 -38.65 -27.97 -22.99
CA THR A 676 -38.32 -26.70 -23.65
C THR A 676 -36.97 -26.14 -23.22
N ALA A 677 -36.48 -26.47 -22.03
CA ALA A 677 -35.17 -26.03 -21.54
C ALA A 677 -34.00 -26.59 -22.39
N GLY A 678 -34.21 -27.70 -23.10
CA GLY A 678 -33.23 -28.28 -24.01
C GLY A 678 -33.34 -27.82 -25.46
N TRP A 679 -34.37 -27.06 -25.82
CA TRP A 679 -34.61 -26.61 -27.19
C TRP A 679 -33.80 -25.36 -27.50
N LYS A 680 -33.45 -25.18 -28.76
CA LYS A 680 -32.79 -23.98 -29.30
C LYS A 680 -33.63 -23.38 -30.42
N GLU A 681 -33.42 -22.10 -30.67
CA GLU A 681 -33.99 -21.46 -31.84
C GLU A 681 -33.58 -22.21 -33.12
N ASN A 682 -34.53 -22.36 -34.04
CA ASN A 682 -34.45 -23.13 -35.28
C ASN A 682 -34.43 -24.66 -35.14
N ASP A 683 -34.52 -25.22 -33.92
CA ASP A 683 -34.72 -26.66 -33.76
C ASP A 683 -36.03 -27.10 -34.44
N ARG A 684 -36.00 -28.25 -35.11
CA ARG A 684 -37.20 -28.87 -35.68
C ARG A 684 -37.73 -29.93 -34.72
N LEU A 685 -38.96 -29.73 -34.25
CA LEU A 685 -39.67 -30.63 -33.35
C LEU A 685 -40.79 -31.32 -34.10
N THR A 686 -40.93 -32.62 -33.90
CA THR A 686 -42.08 -33.39 -34.40
C THR A 686 -43.10 -33.54 -33.28
N PHE A 687 -44.22 -32.83 -33.39
CA PHE A 687 -45.36 -32.96 -32.49
C PHE A 687 -46.33 -33.99 -33.05
N SER A 688 -46.53 -35.09 -32.33
CA SER A 688 -47.63 -36.01 -32.59
C SER A 688 -48.84 -35.53 -31.81
N VAL A 689 -49.91 -35.15 -32.51
CA VAL A 689 -51.15 -34.65 -31.91
C VAL A 689 -52.34 -35.49 -32.32
N ARG A 690 -53.34 -35.60 -31.44
CA ARG A 690 -54.63 -36.23 -31.72
C ARG A 690 -55.65 -35.14 -32.04
N ARG A 691 -56.25 -35.23 -33.22
CA ARG A 691 -57.28 -34.33 -33.75
C ARG A 691 -58.39 -35.17 -34.39
N ASP A 692 -59.63 -34.98 -33.96
CA ASP A 692 -60.80 -35.72 -34.46
C ASP A 692 -60.58 -37.25 -34.46
N ALA A 693 -60.04 -37.78 -33.34
CA ALA A 693 -59.63 -39.18 -33.14
C ALA A 693 -58.47 -39.72 -34.00
N ALA A 694 -57.97 -38.97 -34.99
CA ALA A 694 -56.78 -39.32 -35.77
C ALA A 694 -55.49 -38.75 -35.15
N THR A 695 -54.38 -39.48 -35.32
CA THR A 695 -53.05 -38.98 -34.93
C THR A 695 -52.37 -38.32 -36.13
N GLN A 696 -51.86 -37.11 -35.95
CA GLN A 696 -51.16 -36.31 -36.95
C GLN A 696 -49.77 -35.93 -36.45
N ASN A 697 -48.76 -36.02 -37.32
CA ASN A 697 -47.41 -35.54 -37.01
C ASN A 697 -47.20 -34.17 -37.65
N LEU A 698 -46.90 -33.18 -36.82
CA LEU A 698 -46.65 -31.80 -37.22
C LEU A 698 -45.17 -31.47 -37.01
N SER A 699 -44.51 -30.90 -38.01
CA SER A 699 -43.14 -30.42 -37.90
C SER A 699 -43.15 -28.94 -37.54
N LEU A 700 -42.67 -28.61 -36.35
CA LEU A 700 -42.63 -27.25 -35.81
C LEU A 700 -41.18 -26.78 -35.71
N THR A 701 -40.88 -25.57 -36.18
CA THR A 701 -39.57 -24.93 -36.01
C THR A 701 -39.59 -23.99 -34.81
N VAL A 702 -38.78 -24.25 -33.79
CA VAL A 702 -38.72 -23.44 -32.56
C VAL A 702 -38.26 -22.02 -32.89
N ALA A 703 -38.99 -21.01 -32.39
CA ALA A 703 -38.58 -19.61 -32.44
C ALA A 703 -38.12 -19.13 -31.05
N SER A 704 -37.70 -17.87 -30.96
CA SER A 704 -37.38 -17.21 -29.69
C SER A 704 -38.49 -16.22 -29.30
N THR A 705 -38.86 -16.19 -28.02
CA THR A 705 -39.69 -15.12 -27.44
C THR A 705 -38.87 -14.34 -26.42
N PRO A 706 -39.10 -13.02 -26.26
CA PRO A 706 -38.46 -12.25 -25.20
C PRO A 706 -38.86 -12.77 -23.82
N VAL A 707 -37.93 -12.66 -22.87
CA VAL A 707 -38.16 -12.92 -21.45
C VAL A 707 -38.24 -11.58 -20.75
N LEU A 708 -39.39 -11.29 -20.17
CA LEU A 708 -39.59 -10.09 -19.36
C LEU A 708 -39.36 -10.40 -17.89
N LEU A 709 -38.60 -9.54 -17.22
CA LEU A 709 -38.41 -9.56 -15.78
C LEU A 709 -39.76 -9.22 -15.13
N PRO A 710 -40.35 -10.11 -14.32
CA PRO A 710 -41.57 -9.79 -13.60
C PRO A 710 -41.35 -8.56 -12.70
N LEU A 711 -42.40 -7.77 -12.45
CA LEU A 711 -42.30 -6.63 -11.52
C LEU A 711 -42.11 -7.07 -10.06
N TYR A 712 -42.43 -8.33 -9.75
CA TYR A 712 -42.19 -8.93 -8.45
C TYR A 712 -41.90 -10.43 -8.60
N ALA A 713 -40.70 -10.84 -8.20
CA ALA A 713 -40.22 -12.22 -8.23
C ALA A 713 -39.28 -12.44 -7.03
N PRO A 714 -39.70 -13.19 -5.98
CA PRO A 714 -38.94 -13.32 -4.73
C PRO A 714 -37.65 -14.15 -4.89
N ASP A 715 -37.50 -14.87 -5.99
CA ASP A 715 -36.32 -15.65 -6.39
C ASP A 715 -35.28 -14.80 -7.14
N ARG A 716 -35.59 -13.55 -7.49
CA ARG A 716 -34.68 -12.63 -8.20
C ARG A 716 -34.05 -11.62 -7.26
N LEU A 717 -32.86 -11.16 -7.64
CA LEU A 717 -32.15 -10.04 -7.02
C LEU A 717 -32.19 -8.88 -8.01
N TYR A 718 -33.08 -7.91 -7.79
CA TYR A 718 -33.31 -6.82 -8.74
C TYR A 718 -32.13 -5.86 -8.85
N ASN A 719 -31.40 -5.62 -7.76
CA ASN A 719 -30.17 -4.81 -7.82
C ASN A 719 -29.08 -5.51 -8.65
N LYS A 720 -28.96 -6.84 -8.57
CA LYS A 720 -28.09 -7.61 -9.47
C LYS A 720 -28.58 -7.52 -10.92
N ALA A 721 -29.90 -7.67 -11.13
CA ALA A 721 -30.50 -7.57 -12.46
C ALA A 721 -30.31 -6.19 -13.10
N LEU A 722 -30.37 -5.10 -12.33
CA LEU A 722 -30.07 -3.74 -12.80
C LEU A 722 -28.65 -3.68 -13.39
N CYS A 723 -27.66 -4.16 -12.65
CA CYS A 723 -26.27 -4.20 -13.14
C CYS A 723 -26.13 -5.06 -14.40
N ASP A 724 -26.77 -6.24 -14.41
CA ASP A 724 -26.66 -7.19 -15.53
C ASP A 724 -27.29 -6.65 -16.81
N TYR A 725 -28.55 -6.19 -16.76
CA TYR A 725 -29.22 -5.63 -17.94
C TYR A 725 -28.59 -4.32 -18.39
N ARG A 726 -28.01 -3.52 -17.47
CA ARG A 726 -27.22 -2.35 -17.83
C ARG A 726 -25.97 -2.73 -18.61
N GLN A 727 -25.24 -3.74 -18.14
CA GLN A 727 -24.05 -4.25 -18.83
C GLN A 727 -24.41 -4.78 -20.21
N VAL A 728 -25.46 -5.61 -20.32
CA VAL A 728 -25.93 -6.17 -21.59
C VAL A 728 -26.40 -5.07 -22.54
N SER A 729 -27.23 -4.13 -22.10
CA SER A 729 -27.74 -3.06 -22.97
C SER A 729 -26.65 -2.18 -23.56
N ARG A 730 -25.55 -1.96 -22.83
CA ARG A 730 -24.39 -1.18 -23.31
C ARG A 730 -23.37 -2.01 -24.10
N GLY A 731 -23.45 -3.34 -24.01
CA GLY A 731 -22.56 -4.30 -24.65
C GLY A 731 -23.17 -5.10 -25.80
N ALA A 732 -24.48 -4.93 -26.06
CA ALA A 732 -25.24 -5.71 -27.04
C ALA A 732 -24.72 -5.55 -28.47
N ASP A 733 -24.72 -6.64 -29.22
CA ASP A 733 -24.23 -6.69 -30.61
C ASP A 733 -25.27 -6.15 -31.60
N GLY A 734 -26.55 -6.12 -31.23
CA GLY A 734 -27.65 -5.69 -32.09
C GLY A 734 -28.73 -4.85 -31.40
N PRO A 735 -29.53 -4.09 -32.19
CA PRO A 735 -30.54 -3.19 -31.65
C PRO A 735 -31.68 -3.91 -30.91
N LEU A 736 -32.00 -5.14 -31.32
CA LEU A 736 -33.07 -5.93 -30.69
C LEU A 736 -32.65 -6.46 -29.31
N GLU A 737 -31.43 -6.99 -29.20
CA GLU A 737 -30.84 -7.45 -27.95
C GLU A 737 -30.76 -6.30 -26.94
N ARG A 738 -30.22 -5.15 -27.38
CA ARG A 738 -30.19 -3.92 -26.59
C ARG A 738 -31.59 -3.54 -26.11
N SER A 739 -32.60 -3.64 -26.97
CA SER A 739 -33.97 -3.29 -26.62
C SER A 739 -34.58 -4.24 -25.58
N PHE A 740 -34.34 -5.56 -25.66
CA PHE A 740 -34.81 -6.46 -24.61
C PHE A 740 -34.10 -6.23 -23.27
N ALA A 741 -32.80 -5.91 -23.30
CA ALA A 741 -32.06 -5.57 -22.10
C ALA A 741 -32.57 -4.27 -21.46
N LEU A 742 -32.79 -3.20 -22.24
CA LEU A 742 -33.36 -1.95 -21.76
C LEU A 742 -34.80 -2.12 -21.24
N LEU A 743 -35.61 -2.98 -21.88
CA LEU A 743 -36.97 -3.28 -21.41
C LEU A 743 -36.93 -3.91 -20.02
N ASN A 744 -36.07 -4.90 -19.81
CA ASN A 744 -35.89 -5.55 -18.51
C ASN A 744 -35.27 -4.64 -17.46
N LEU A 745 -34.34 -3.77 -17.86
CA LEU A 745 -33.77 -2.73 -17.01
C LEU A 745 -34.87 -1.77 -16.51
N GLY A 746 -35.77 -1.32 -17.39
CA GLY A 746 -36.90 -0.47 -17.02
C GLY A 746 -37.87 -1.17 -16.07
N LEU A 747 -38.17 -2.45 -16.29
CA LEU A 747 -38.98 -3.26 -15.38
C LEU A 747 -38.32 -3.44 -14.00
N ALA A 748 -36.99 -3.58 -13.95
CA ALA A 748 -36.25 -3.60 -12.69
C ALA A 748 -36.30 -2.26 -11.95
N PHE A 749 -36.26 -1.13 -12.65
CA PHE A 749 -36.49 0.18 -12.01
C PHE A 749 -37.93 0.34 -11.50
N MET A 750 -38.92 -0.14 -12.26
CA MET A 750 -40.33 -0.13 -11.82
C MET A 750 -40.54 -0.96 -10.55
N HIS A 751 -39.82 -2.07 -10.35
CA HIS A 751 -39.84 -2.85 -9.10
C HIS A 751 -39.55 -1.97 -7.88
N PHE A 752 -38.51 -1.12 -7.98
CA PHE A 752 -38.15 -0.17 -6.93
C PHE A 752 -38.96 1.13 -6.96
N ARG A 753 -39.99 1.24 -7.82
CA ARG A 753 -40.78 2.45 -8.04
C ARG A 753 -39.95 3.64 -8.53
N ALA A 754 -38.79 3.39 -9.13
CA ALA A 754 -37.92 4.39 -9.72
C ALA A 754 -38.40 4.77 -11.14
N TYR A 755 -39.63 5.26 -11.25
CA TYR A 755 -40.29 5.51 -12.53
C TYR A 755 -39.56 6.56 -13.39
N ASP A 756 -38.89 7.54 -12.76
CA ASP A 756 -38.01 8.49 -13.46
C ASP A 756 -36.90 7.77 -14.23
N LYS A 757 -36.15 6.90 -13.55
CA LYS A 757 -35.06 6.12 -14.16
C LYS A 757 -35.58 5.10 -15.18
N ALA A 758 -36.71 4.46 -14.89
CA ALA A 758 -37.36 3.54 -15.85
C ALA A 758 -37.67 4.23 -17.18
N LEU A 759 -38.09 5.50 -17.15
CA LEU A 759 -38.33 6.30 -18.35
C LEU A 759 -37.00 6.78 -18.98
N SER A 760 -36.19 7.53 -18.22
CA SER A 760 -35.04 8.26 -18.76
C SER A 760 -33.84 7.38 -19.13
N GLU A 761 -33.68 6.24 -18.47
CA GLU A 761 -32.51 5.38 -18.64
C GLU A 761 -32.81 4.04 -19.34
N ALA A 762 -34.09 3.80 -19.66
CA ALA A 762 -34.55 2.58 -20.30
C ALA A 762 -35.62 2.83 -21.37
N PHE A 763 -36.87 3.11 -20.99
CA PHE A 763 -38.00 3.05 -21.93
C PHE A 763 -37.96 4.11 -23.04
N ASN A 764 -37.37 5.28 -22.80
CA ASN A 764 -37.28 6.33 -23.82
C ASN A 764 -36.24 6.02 -24.92
N ASP A 765 -35.28 5.15 -24.63
CA ASP A 765 -34.23 4.73 -25.56
C ASP A 765 -34.58 3.41 -26.28
N LEU A 766 -35.76 2.84 -26.02
CA LEU A 766 -36.20 1.58 -26.62
C LEU A 766 -36.69 1.77 -28.05
N ASN A 767 -36.28 0.85 -28.92
CA ASN A 767 -36.75 0.77 -30.30
C ASN A 767 -37.18 -0.66 -30.66
N LEU A 768 -38.40 -1.03 -30.30
CA LEU A 768 -39.04 -2.27 -30.75
C LEU A 768 -39.97 -2.04 -31.94
N PRO A 769 -40.11 -3.01 -32.86
CA PRO A 769 -41.02 -2.89 -33.99
C PRO A 769 -42.48 -2.81 -33.55
N VAL A 770 -43.32 -2.29 -34.45
CA VAL A 770 -44.78 -2.44 -34.33
C VAL A 770 -45.16 -3.85 -34.76
N GLY A 771 -46.06 -4.52 -34.03
CA GLY A 771 -46.57 -5.82 -34.43
C GLY A 771 -47.00 -6.70 -33.26
N ALA A 772 -47.16 -7.98 -33.55
CA ALA A 772 -47.57 -9.00 -32.61
C ALA A 772 -46.53 -9.30 -31.52
N GLY A 773 -47.01 -9.64 -30.33
CA GLY A 773 -46.17 -10.04 -29.20
C GLY A 773 -45.58 -8.86 -28.43
N ILE A 774 -44.37 -9.03 -27.89
CA ILE A 774 -43.64 -7.94 -27.22
C ILE A 774 -43.18 -6.93 -28.27
N SER A 775 -43.82 -5.76 -28.30
CA SER A 775 -43.66 -4.78 -29.36
C SER A 775 -43.72 -3.34 -28.85
N ARG A 776 -43.75 -2.36 -29.75
CA ARG A 776 -43.91 -0.93 -29.36
C ARG A 776 -45.14 -0.68 -28.47
N GLY A 777 -46.24 -1.42 -28.69
CA GLY A 777 -47.44 -1.30 -27.85
C GLY A 777 -47.18 -1.68 -26.39
N THR A 778 -46.33 -2.70 -26.16
CA THR A 778 -45.88 -3.12 -24.83
C THR A 778 -45.11 -2.02 -24.12
N ILE A 779 -44.18 -1.35 -24.83
CA ILE A 779 -43.40 -0.24 -24.27
C ILE A 779 -44.33 0.91 -23.87
N ARG A 780 -45.24 1.31 -24.76
CA ARG A 780 -46.19 2.39 -24.48
C ARG A 780 -47.07 2.11 -23.27
N TYR A 781 -47.45 0.85 -23.06
CA TYR A 781 -48.18 0.44 -21.87
C TYR A 781 -47.36 0.67 -20.59
N TYR A 782 -46.11 0.24 -20.54
CA TYR A 782 -45.25 0.45 -19.36
C TYR A 782 -44.87 1.92 -19.15
N GLN A 783 -44.64 2.69 -20.23
CA GLN A 783 -44.46 4.14 -20.14
C GLN A 783 -45.70 4.82 -19.55
N GLY A 784 -46.89 4.45 -20.02
CA GLY A 784 -48.16 4.95 -19.48
C GLY A 784 -48.31 4.67 -17.98
N LEU A 785 -47.94 3.46 -17.54
CA LEU A 785 -47.93 3.11 -16.10
C LEU A 785 -46.93 3.97 -15.31
N CYS A 786 -45.74 4.22 -15.85
CA CYS A 786 -44.74 5.09 -15.21
C CYS A 786 -45.25 6.53 -15.09
N TYR A 787 -45.77 7.11 -16.17
CA TYR A 787 -46.33 8.46 -16.15
C TYR A 787 -47.51 8.59 -15.18
N LEU A 788 -48.41 7.59 -15.17
CA LEU A 788 -49.54 7.57 -14.24
C LEU A 788 -49.08 7.54 -12.78
N LYS A 789 -48.04 6.76 -12.45
CA LYS A 789 -47.49 6.70 -11.09
C LYS A 789 -46.71 7.95 -10.67
N LYS A 790 -46.39 8.83 -11.62
CA LYS A 790 -45.76 10.14 -11.41
C LYS A 790 -46.77 11.29 -11.48
N ASP A 791 -48.07 11.00 -11.55
CA ASP A 791 -49.15 11.97 -11.71
C ASP A 791 -49.05 12.82 -13.00
N LEU A 792 -48.36 12.33 -14.03
CA LEU A 792 -48.24 12.94 -15.35
C LEU A 792 -49.36 12.42 -16.27
N VAL A 793 -50.59 12.87 -15.97
CA VAL A 793 -51.82 12.35 -16.59
C VAL A 793 -51.88 12.55 -18.12
N PRO A 794 -51.50 13.71 -18.70
CA PRO A 794 -51.53 13.90 -20.15
C PRO A 794 -50.63 12.90 -20.91
N GLU A 795 -49.40 12.71 -20.42
CA GLU A 795 -48.42 11.78 -20.98
C GLU A 795 -48.87 10.33 -20.82
N ALA A 796 -49.42 9.99 -19.63
CA ALA A 796 -50.00 8.67 -19.38
C ALA A 796 -51.15 8.37 -20.36
N ARG A 797 -52.06 9.33 -20.56
CA ARG A 797 -53.19 9.20 -21.49
C ARG A 797 -52.71 8.99 -22.92
N ALA A 798 -51.74 9.78 -23.39
CA ALA A 798 -51.17 9.65 -24.73
C ALA A 798 -50.53 8.26 -24.92
N ALA A 799 -49.72 7.81 -23.95
CA ALA A 799 -49.08 6.50 -24.00
C ALA A 799 -50.10 5.35 -24.01
N PHE A 800 -51.14 5.41 -23.18
CA PHE A 800 -52.19 4.39 -23.18
C PHE A 800 -53.05 4.41 -24.45
N GLN A 801 -53.26 5.56 -25.09
CA GLN A 801 -53.93 5.62 -26.40
C GLN A 801 -53.14 4.87 -27.48
N GLU A 802 -51.81 5.08 -27.54
CA GLU A 802 -50.94 4.34 -28.47
C GLU A 802 -50.91 2.83 -28.16
N ALA A 803 -50.88 2.46 -26.87
CA ALA A 803 -50.95 1.06 -26.44
C ALA A 803 -52.30 0.42 -26.80
N ALA A 804 -53.42 1.14 -26.61
CA ALA A 804 -54.77 0.71 -26.98
C ALA A 804 -54.95 0.53 -28.49
N ALA A 805 -54.21 1.29 -29.31
CA ALA A 805 -54.18 1.18 -30.77
C ALA A 805 -53.31 0.01 -31.28
N SER A 806 -52.70 -0.79 -30.39
CA SER A 806 -51.83 -1.92 -30.73
C SER A 806 -52.49 -3.27 -30.36
N PRO A 807 -53.43 -3.79 -31.19
CA PRO A 807 -54.28 -4.94 -30.82
C PRO A 807 -53.53 -6.26 -30.69
N GLU A 808 -52.39 -6.41 -31.35
CA GLU A 808 -51.58 -7.65 -31.33
C GLU A 808 -50.44 -7.59 -30.30
N ALA A 809 -50.24 -6.47 -29.62
CA ALA A 809 -49.20 -6.34 -28.59
C ALA A 809 -49.60 -7.10 -27.32
N THR A 810 -48.62 -7.74 -26.68
CA THR A 810 -48.82 -8.55 -25.47
C THR A 810 -47.92 -8.10 -24.31
N LEU A 811 -48.24 -8.56 -23.10
CA LEU A 811 -47.38 -8.46 -21.92
C LEU A 811 -46.75 -9.82 -21.60
N ASP A 812 -45.69 -9.81 -20.78
CA ASP A 812 -44.98 -10.98 -20.24
C ASP A 812 -44.23 -11.86 -21.26
N SER A 813 -44.84 -12.18 -22.41
CA SER A 813 -44.26 -12.95 -23.51
C SER A 813 -45.05 -12.73 -24.82
N ASN A 814 -44.56 -13.23 -25.96
CA ASN A 814 -45.24 -13.07 -27.25
C ASN A 814 -46.64 -13.72 -27.32
N ASP A 815 -46.89 -14.71 -26.47
CA ASP A 815 -48.18 -15.40 -26.29
C ASP A 815 -48.92 -14.98 -25.01
N GLY A 816 -48.41 -13.97 -24.30
CA GLY A 816 -49.00 -13.46 -23.09
C GLY A 816 -50.25 -12.60 -23.34
N PRO A 817 -50.82 -12.01 -22.27
CA PRO A 817 -52.13 -11.40 -22.39
C PRO A 817 -52.07 -10.05 -23.15
N PRO A 818 -53.14 -9.70 -23.89
CA PRO A 818 -53.12 -8.56 -24.81
C PRO A 818 -53.07 -7.21 -24.09
N VAL A 819 -52.32 -6.28 -24.67
CA VAL A 819 -52.13 -4.91 -24.15
C VAL A 819 -53.38 -4.06 -24.36
N ALA A 820 -53.98 -4.10 -25.55
CA ALA A 820 -55.01 -3.14 -25.94
C ALA A 820 -56.23 -3.09 -25.00
N PRO A 821 -56.82 -4.22 -24.56
CA PRO A 821 -57.94 -4.19 -23.61
C PRO A 821 -57.56 -3.57 -22.26
N ARG A 822 -56.34 -3.84 -21.77
CA ARG A 822 -55.85 -3.29 -20.50
C ARG A 822 -55.61 -1.79 -20.57
N ALA A 823 -55.02 -1.33 -21.67
CA ALA A 823 -54.81 0.09 -21.91
C ALA A 823 -56.15 0.86 -22.01
N LYS A 824 -57.16 0.29 -22.66
CA LYS A 824 -58.52 0.87 -22.71
C LYS A 824 -59.15 0.98 -21.33
N ASN A 825 -58.99 -0.04 -20.48
CA ASN A 825 -59.50 -0.02 -19.11
C ASN A 825 -58.81 1.06 -18.24
N LEU A 826 -57.54 1.39 -18.50
CA LEU A 826 -56.83 2.46 -17.79
C LEU A 826 -57.17 3.88 -18.30
N LEU A 827 -57.73 3.98 -19.52
CA LEU A 827 -58.18 5.26 -20.11
C LEU A 827 -59.59 5.65 -19.65
N GLN A 828 -60.41 4.66 -19.32
CA GLN A 828 -61.72 4.81 -18.69
C GLN A 828 -61.53 5.18 -17.22
#